data_AF-A0A179H667-F1
#
_entry.id   AF-A0A179H667-F1
#
_cell.length_a   1.000
_cell.length_b   1.000
_cell.length_c   1.000
_cell.angle_alpha   90.00
_cell.angle_beta   90.00
_cell.angle_gamma   90.00
#
_symmetry.space_group_name_H-M   'P 1'
#
loop_
_entity.id
_entity.type
_entity.pdbx_description
1 polymer ?
#
loop_
_entity_poly.entity_id
_entity_poly.type
_entity_poly.pdbx_seq_one_letter_code
_entity_poly.pdbx_strand_id
1 'polypeptide(L)'
;MVILPEVCPDHLLEYMAGLAGVSIVVACIVGPIVGGILTQYASWRWIFWINGPICAVSTAMFLVFWPRKQDIAPTVRRSWKSFDYAGSALVIAAAVLVVFAFQNVGVAPVNIWHTAEFIAPVTVGIVCWAALFMWQYAVETKTASRIMPAFPLSLFRNRFYASGVATTLLLGFPLFVLLFSVPLRARIVSDKSALAAAAMLLPMLVASAFGCVVAVGINSKKNFLSESMFVGASLSAIGCALLTTLSERGSDGKLLGYIALAGLGGGLSITSATAIVAVNIPPGEYAPAQGIMGQARVLGGSLGIAAFSVLLHKEVAKVIVGPIPPQLYAILGGARADTPKGLHSLVQQACSRAFRGGMVASAIISGLAVLLTLVGFTRDHKDVKKQRLDLVRGDMPSADTFCMPTWLYTRSRFSKWVSKPSSSVSPIEKKDMLITSLGTRIVLQQVSPESRAIFDFILELYRSCSGDWHSLISPDLDDENLQALLTYFATFLSNIGNYFGSGDQKFIPGVNDGVLLALAGRSRTLEDLYGEMHGSVKVTPPFSLGYPSDDTQSSYYLGGKITEAEITAVSRILEQNTIFPENTRIRKRDDNTGFDVLLASVERGELASLPLPNGKGTVRLVGGDYSDDLERVCAELTEASKWAANDRQSDFLKLYIESFQTGSLEAYRESQRIWVRDKAPRVENIFGFVEPYRDPHGVRAEFEALVAIADDEETKLLAKLVQNSDTFIRRLPWATPENNGKGPFEKDLFEPPDFSSIHALAYCSSIIFPGINLPNYNDIRQEDGFKNVIVANRMFAESQAKQYPFIDASEVKQFTKHKFAAYYWWVVLHELLGHGTGRMMVETTEGKFNFDTKSPPMNPITGEPISCWYKPGQTWTGVFGDLATTVDECRAELVGAYLMDDPELLELFGFNETSEIRAEDLTYNLYQQLGIDGLRGLSNFNVQSGTWGQAHSRAHFAILKCLLLHGDGVITVAHDKPKQTLTVRVQRSKIRTHGKPALERMLLQLHMFRCTADAEGCRTYYEELSKVDKQYLDWRQTVIANKPPPMIFVHANTFLDGDNVTLKEYEPTVEGVLMSWAERAV
;
A
#
# COMPACT_ATOMS: atom_id res chain seq x y z
N MET A 1 -2.62 -8.74 21.18
CA MET A 1 -3.24 -7.40 21.28
C MET A 1 -2.49 -6.35 20.47
N VAL A 2 -1.15 -6.33 20.46
CA VAL A 2 -0.36 -5.41 19.58
C VAL A 2 -0.24 -5.94 18.15
N ILE A 3 -0.01 -7.25 17.97
CA ILE A 3 0.13 -7.89 16.65
C ILE A 3 -1.22 -8.02 15.92
N LEU A 4 -2.33 -8.13 16.67
CA LEU A 4 -3.65 -8.40 16.11
C LEU A 4 -4.11 -7.28 15.17
N PRO A 5 -4.03 -5.98 15.52
CA PRO A 5 -4.35 -4.89 14.61
C PRO A 5 -3.34 -4.70 13.47
N GLU A 6 -2.09 -5.13 13.64
CA GLU A 6 -1.03 -4.98 12.63
C GLU A 6 -1.10 -6.04 11.52
N VAL A 7 -1.60 -7.24 11.85
CA VAL A 7 -1.59 -8.40 10.94
C VAL A 7 -3.01 -8.78 10.48
N CYS A 8 -4.05 -8.35 11.18
CA CYS A 8 -5.43 -8.65 10.81
C CYS A 8 -5.94 -7.70 9.72
N PRO A 9 -6.44 -8.20 8.58
CA PRO A 9 -7.14 -7.39 7.59
C PRO A 9 -8.30 -6.61 8.23
N ASP A 10 -8.50 -5.35 7.82
CA ASP A 10 -9.47 -4.42 8.46
C ASP A 10 -10.90 -5.00 8.54
N HIS A 11 -11.32 -5.77 7.54
CA HIS A 11 -12.64 -6.38 7.48
C HIS A 11 -12.81 -7.61 8.41
N LEU A 12 -11.71 -8.18 8.94
CA LEU A 12 -11.71 -9.25 9.93
C LEU A 12 -11.42 -8.74 11.34
N LEU A 13 -11.04 -7.46 11.49
CA LEU A 13 -10.58 -6.91 12.76
C LEU A 13 -11.64 -7.04 13.86
N GLU A 14 -12.92 -6.83 13.53
CA GLU A 14 -14.04 -6.99 14.46
C GLU A 14 -14.27 -8.46 14.86
N TYR A 15 -14.15 -9.40 13.92
CA TYR A 15 -14.26 -10.84 14.18
C TYR A 15 -13.08 -11.37 15.00
N MET A 16 -11.86 -10.94 14.68
CA MET A 16 -10.62 -11.32 15.36
C MET A 16 -10.55 -10.71 16.76
N ALA A 17 -10.99 -9.46 16.93
CA ALA A 17 -11.17 -8.86 18.25
C ALA A 17 -12.22 -9.61 19.07
N GLY A 18 -13.31 -10.05 18.44
CA GLY A 18 -14.31 -10.93 19.05
C GLY A 18 -13.73 -12.29 19.49
N LEU A 19 -12.97 -12.96 18.62
CA LEU A 19 -12.29 -14.23 18.91
C LEU A 19 -11.24 -14.08 20.01
N ALA A 20 -10.47 -12.99 20.00
CA ALA A 20 -9.53 -12.66 21.07
C ALA A 20 -10.25 -12.39 22.40
N GLY A 21 -11.45 -11.79 22.35
CA GLY A 21 -12.34 -11.65 23.50
C GLY A 21 -12.75 -13.02 24.03
N VAL A 22 -13.31 -13.89 23.18
CA VAL A 22 -13.75 -15.25 23.54
C VAL A 22 -12.60 -16.08 24.12
N SER A 23 -11.40 -16.00 23.54
CA SER A 23 -10.24 -16.75 24.06
C SER A 23 -9.82 -16.29 25.45
N ILE A 24 -9.87 -14.99 25.74
CA ILE A 24 -9.66 -14.46 27.09
C ILE A 24 -10.72 -14.99 28.05
N VAL A 25 -12.00 -14.98 27.65
CA VAL A 25 -13.11 -15.51 28.47
C VAL A 25 -12.88 -16.98 28.81
N VAL A 26 -12.56 -17.80 27.80
CA VAL A 26 -12.29 -19.23 27.98
C VAL A 26 -11.06 -19.44 28.87
N ALA A 27 -9.98 -18.69 28.65
CA ALA A 27 -8.77 -18.78 29.47
C ALA A 27 -9.05 -18.42 30.94
N CYS A 28 -9.82 -17.36 31.21
CA CYS A 28 -10.21 -16.98 32.57
C CYS A 28 -11.07 -18.06 33.24
N ILE A 29 -11.91 -18.79 32.52
CA ILE A 29 -12.73 -19.88 33.08
C ILE A 29 -11.87 -21.14 33.33
N VAL A 30 -11.06 -21.52 32.35
CA VAL A 30 -10.27 -22.76 32.38
C VAL A 30 -9.10 -22.66 33.35
N GLY A 31 -8.44 -21.50 33.45
CA GLY A 31 -7.23 -21.29 34.23
C GLY A 31 -7.34 -21.74 35.70
N PRO A 32 -8.30 -21.21 36.49
CA PRO A 32 -8.48 -21.64 37.88
C PRO A 32 -8.82 -23.12 38.04
N ILE A 33 -9.61 -23.69 37.11
CA ILE A 33 -9.98 -25.11 37.16
C ILE A 33 -8.75 -25.98 36.95
N VAL A 34 -7.97 -25.70 35.89
CA VAL A 34 -6.72 -26.42 35.59
C VAL A 34 -5.70 -26.22 36.72
N GLY A 35 -5.53 -25.00 37.22
CA GLY A 35 -4.66 -24.72 38.35
C GLY A 35 -5.08 -25.47 39.63
N GLY A 36 -6.38 -25.55 39.90
CA GLY A 36 -6.96 -26.33 40.99
C GLY A 36 -6.70 -27.83 40.83
N ILE A 37 -6.90 -28.38 39.63
CA ILE A 37 -6.62 -29.78 39.30
C ILE A 37 -5.13 -30.10 39.49
N LEU A 38 -4.23 -29.28 38.92
CA LEU A 38 -2.77 -29.47 39.03
C LEU A 38 -2.31 -29.39 40.48
N THR A 39 -2.86 -28.46 41.26
CA THR A 39 -2.52 -28.32 42.68
C THR A 39 -3.04 -29.49 43.50
N GLN A 40 -4.22 -30.03 43.17
CA GLN A 40 -4.86 -31.09 43.93
C GLN A 40 -4.33 -32.49 43.59
N TYR A 41 -4.06 -32.77 42.32
CA TYR A 41 -3.73 -34.12 41.83
C TYR A 41 -2.28 -34.29 41.39
N ALA A 42 -1.52 -33.20 41.25
CA ALA A 42 -0.10 -33.24 40.94
C ALA A 42 0.71 -32.49 42.01
N SER A 43 1.45 -31.45 41.62
CA SER A 43 2.11 -30.54 42.55
C SER A 43 2.00 -29.11 42.05
N TRP A 44 2.05 -28.14 42.97
CA TRP A 44 2.02 -26.72 42.62
C TRP A 44 3.13 -26.32 41.62
N ARG A 45 4.25 -27.06 41.58
CA ARG A 45 5.36 -26.82 40.62
C ARG A 45 4.90 -26.99 39.18
N TRP A 46 3.91 -27.84 38.92
CA TRP A 46 3.35 -28.03 37.58
C TRP A 46 2.65 -26.79 37.03
N ILE A 47 2.23 -25.84 37.89
CA ILE A 47 1.74 -24.52 37.46
C ILE A 47 2.84 -23.77 36.69
N PHE A 48 4.11 -24.00 37.02
CA PHE A 48 5.24 -23.42 36.30
C PHE A 48 5.63 -24.26 35.08
N TRP A 49 5.75 -25.58 35.24
CA TRP A 49 6.18 -26.47 34.16
C TRP A 49 5.21 -26.51 32.99
N ILE A 50 3.89 -26.41 33.21
CA ILE A 50 2.89 -26.45 32.13
C ILE A 50 3.03 -25.28 31.15
N ASN A 51 3.62 -24.16 31.57
CA ASN A 51 3.86 -23.03 30.67
C ASN A 51 4.89 -23.39 29.59
N GLY A 52 5.86 -24.25 29.88
CA GLY A 52 6.88 -24.67 28.91
C GLY A 52 6.28 -25.30 27.65
N PRO A 53 5.52 -26.40 27.76
CA PRO A 53 4.80 -27.00 26.64
C PRO A 53 3.83 -26.03 25.94
N ILE A 54 3.07 -25.23 26.70
CA ILE A 54 2.13 -24.26 26.11
C ILE A 54 2.88 -23.21 25.28
N CYS A 55 4.00 -22.67 25.79
CA CYS A 55 4.86 -21.75 25.06
C CYS A 55 5.50 -22.42 23.85
N ALA A 56 5.94 -23.68 23.95
CA ALA A 56 6.52 -24.41 22.82
C ALA A 56 5.50 -24.61 21.69
N VAL A 57 4.28 -25.03 22.01
CA VAL A 57 3.19 -25.17 21.04
C VAL A 57 2.80 -23.82 20.45
N SER A 58 2.66 -22.79 21.28
CA SER A 58 2.31 -21.44 20.81
C SER A 58 3.38 -20.86 19.90
N THR A 59 4.67 -21.05 20.22
CA THR A 59 5.80 -20.65 19.37
C THR A 59 5.87 -21.46 18.09
N ALA A 60 5.61 -22.77 18.14
CA ALA A 60 5.56 -23.60 16.94
C ALA A 60 4.42 -23.16 16.00
N MET A 61 3.22 -22.93 16.55
CA MET A 61 2.10 -22.36 15.81
C MET A 61 2.45 -20.97 15.26
N PHE A 62 3.08 -20.12 16.07
CA PHE A 62 3.56 -18.83 15.62
C PHE A 62 4.53 -18.98 14.45
N LEU A 63 5.55 -19.83 14.52
CA LEU A 63 6.54 -20.01 13.45
C LEU A 63 5.96 -20.64 12.18
N VAL A 64 5.01 -21.59 12.32
CA VAL A 64 4.37 -22.30 11.19
C VAL A 64 3.34 -21.42 10.49
N PHE A 65 2.54 -20.68 11.26
CA PHE A 65 1.47 -19.82 10.77
C PHE A 65 1.85 -18.34 10.73
N TRP A 66 3.13 -17.99 10.98
CA TRP A 66 3.60 -16.63 10.81
C TRP A 66 3.38 -16.25 9.35
N PRO A 67 2.72 -15.12 9.06
CA PRO A 67 2.48 -14.72 7.69
C PRO A 67 3.81 -14.65 6.94
N ARG A 68 3.84 -15.08 5.67
CA ARG A 68 5.06 -15.00 4.89
C ARG A 68 5.41 -13.52 4.78
N LYS A 69 6.69 -13.18 4.62
CA LYS A 69 7.17 -11.78 4.66
C LYS A 69 6.47 -10.85 3.64
N GLN A 70 5.77 -11.41 2.66
CA GLN A 70 4.89 -10.75 1.67
C GLN A 70 3.49 -10.33 2.23
N ASP A 71 3.03 -10.92 3.34
CA ASP A 71 1.70 -10.74 3.94
C ASP A 71 1.73 -9.85 5.19
N ILE A 72 2.90 -9.32 5.57
CA ILE A 72 3.11 -8.45 6.74
C ILE A 72 3.33 -7.03 6.24
N ALA A 73 2.59 -6.06 6.78
CA ALA A 73 2.81 -4.64 6.50
C ALA A 73 4.30 -4.29 6.71
N PRO A 74 4.90 -3.44 5.85
CA PRO A 74 6.33 -3.13 5.92
C PRO A 74 6.67 -2.54 7.29
N THR A 75 7.29 -3.35 8.15
CA THR A 75 7.74 -2.93 9.47
C THR A 75 9.20 -2.50 9.39
N VAL A 76 9.50 -1.29 9.88
CA VAL A 76 10.86 -0.76 9.94
C VAL A 76 11.71 -1.71 10.79
N ARG A 77 12.61 -2.49 10.19
CA ARG A 77 13.61 -3.28 10.92
C ARG A 77 14.54 -2.31 11.65
N ARG A 78 14.31 -2.13 12.96
CA ARG A 78 15.14 -1.30 13.82
C ARG A 78 16.26 -2.12 14.45
N SER A 79 17.42 -1.50 14.60
CA SER A 79 18.59 -2.14 15.21
C SER A 79 18.35 -2.40 16.70
N TRP A 80 18.89 -3.50 17.23
CA TRP A 80 18.94 -3.73 18.68
C TRP A 80 19.61 -2.57 19.45
N LYS A 81 20.45 -1.77 18.78
CA LYS A 81 21.06 -0.56 19.34
C LYS A 81 20.04 0.55 19.68
N SER A 82 18.85 0.52 19.08
CA SER A 82 17.78 1.49 19.35
C SER A 82 16.92 1.13 20.56
N PHE A 83 17.13 -0.06 21.14
CA PHE A 83 16.38 -0.50 22.31
C PHE A 83 16.88 0.21 23.58
N ASP A 84 15.96 0.72 24.38
CA ASP A 84 16.26 1.40 25.64
C ASP A 84 16.56 0.41 26.77
N TYR A 85 17.77 -0.16 26.74
CA TYR A 85 18.24 -1.11 27.76
C TYR A 85 18.27 -0.48 29.17
N ALA A 86 18.70 0.78 29.26
CA ALA A 86 18.84 1.48 30.54
C ALA A 86 17.46 1.79 31.15
N GLY A 87 16.54 2.34 30.38
CA GLY A 87 15.17 2.60 30.82
C GLY A 87 14.42 1.32 31.17
N SER A 88 14.61 0.26 30.40
CA SER A 88 14.04 -1.07 30.69
C SER A 88 14.59 -1.65 32.01
N ALA A 89 15.90 -1.55 32.26
CA ALA A 89 16.50 -2.00 33.51
C ALA A 89 16.00 -1.17 34.72
N LEU A 90 15.91 0.16 34.55
CA LEU A 90 15.45 1.08 35.58
C LEU A 90 13.99 0.83 35.97
N VAL A 91 13.08 0.64 35.00
CA VAL A 91 11.66 0.36 35.31
C VAL A 91 11.46 -0.99 35.99
N ILE A 92 12.23 -2.02 35.60
CA ILE A 92 12.21 -3.33 36.26
C ILE A 92 12.69 -3.20 37.70
N ALA A 93 13.84 -2.56 37.93
CA ALA A 93 14.38 -2.36 39.27
C ALA A 93 13.44 -1.53 40.14
N ALA A 94 12.90 -0.43 39.60
CA ALA A 94 12.00 0.48 40.29
C ALA A 94 10.70 -0.20 40.76
N ALA A 95 10.14 -1.10 39.94
CA ALA A 95 8.94 -1.86 40.30
C ALA A 95 9.25 -3.04 41.24
N VAL A 96 10.26 -3.85 40.91
CA VAL A 96 10.55 -5.11 41.64
C VAL A 96 11.04 -4.83 43.05
N LEU A 97 11.96 -3.87 43.26
CA LEU A 97 12.53 -3.61 44.57
C LEU A 97 11.49 -3.10 45.58
N VAL A 98 10.58 -2.23 45.13
CA VAL A 98 9.49 -1.70 45.97
C VAL A 98 8.52 -2.82 46.33
N VAL A 99 8.02 -3.57 45.33
CA VAL A 99 7.09 -4.69 45.58
C VAL A 99 7.75 -5.76 46.46
N PHE A 100 9.01 -6.11 46.21
CA PHE A 100 9.77 -7.07 46.99
C PHE A 100 9.84 -6.68 48.46
N ALA A 101 10.18 -5.42 48.76
CA ALA A 101 10.26 -4.96 50.14
C ALA A 101 8.93 -5.13 50.89
N PHE A 102 7.83 -4.69 50.30
CA PHE A 102 6.50 -4.81 50.91
C PHE A 102 6.02 -6.27 50.99
N GLN A 103 6.31 -7.09 50.00
CA GLN A 103 5.98 -8.52 50.03
C GLN A 103 6.78 -9.25 51.11
N ASN A 104 8.07 -8.91 51.28
CA ASN A 104 8.94 -9.50 52.28
C ASN A 104 8.43 -9.21 53.71
N VAL A 105 7.90 -8.00 53.95
CA VAL A 105 7.26 -7.67 55.24
C VAL A 105 6.09 -8.61 55.56
N GLY A 106 5.30 -9.00 54.57
CA GLY A 106 4.17 -9.92 54.75
C GLY A 106 4.58 -11.38 55.03
N VAL A 107 5.85 -11.74 54.83
CA VAL A 107 6.35 -13.12 54.97
C VAL A 107 7.38 -13.24 56.10
N ALA A 108 8.06 -12.15 56.47
CA ALA A 108 9.11 -12.15 57.47
C ALA A 108 8.62 -12.61 58.86
N PRO A 109 9.44 -13.36 59.62
CA PRO A 109 9.06 -13.86 60.94
C PRO A 109 9.10 -12.78 62.03
N VAL A 110 9.74 -11.64 61.77
CA VAL A 110 9.89 -10.51 62.69
C VAL A 110 9.53 -9.21 61.98
N ASN A 111 9.25 -8.16 62.76
CA ASN A 111 9.01 -6.83 62.21
C ASN A 111 10.29 -6.29 61.55
N ILE A 112 10.32 -6.29 60.22
CA ILE A 112 11.46 -5.83 59.41
C ILE A 112 11.33 -4.38 58.90
N TRP A 113 10.29 -3.63 59.29
CA TRP A 113 10.03 -2.27 58.79
C TRP A 113 11.22 -1.31 58.99
N HIS A 114 11.98 -1.49 60.07
CA HIS A 114 13.15 -0.65 60.40
C HIS A 114 14.50 -1.28 60.00
N THR A 115 14.49 -2.42 59.31
CA THR A 115 15.72 -3.15 58.96
C THR A 115 16.20 -2.78 57.56
N ALA A 116 17.48 -3.02 57.28
CA ALA A 116 18.08 -2.79 55.97
C ALA A 116 17.38 -3.59 54.85
N GLU A 117 16.81 -4.76 55.17
CA GLU A 117 16.07 -5.62 54.24
C GLU A 117 14.82 -4.94 53.66
N PHE A 118 14.23 -3.98 54.37
CA PHE A 118 13.11 -3.17 53.88
C PHE A 118 13.57 -1.82 53.34
N ILE A 119 14.41 -1.10 54.10
CA ILE A 119 14.80 0.28 53.78
C ILE A 119 15.64 0.33 52.50
N ALA A 120 16.59 -0.59 52.30
CA ALA A 120 17.48 -0.54 51.15
C ALA A 120 16.75 -0.76 49.81
N PRO A 121 15.92 -1.81 49.62
CA PRO A 121 15.20 -1.97 48.36
C PRO A 121 14.18 -0.87 48.08
N VAL A 122 13.48 -0.36 49.11
CA VAL A 122 12.55 0.78 48.93
C VAL A 122 13.30 2.04 48.48
N THR A 123 14.41 2.36 49.14
CA THR A 123 15.20 3.56 48.83
C THR A 123 15.78 3.46 47.42
N VAL A 124 16.42 2.33 47.09
CA VAL A 124 16.98 2.09 45.74
C VAL A 124 15.86 2.09 44.70
N GLY A 125 14.70 1.48 44.99
CA GLY A 125 13.55 1.49 44.09
C GLY A 125 13.01 2.89 43.80
N ILE A 126 12.89 3.76 44.82
CA ILE A 126 12.48 5.16 44.65
C ILE A 126 13.53 5.94 43.84
N VAL A 127 14.82 5.73 44.11
CA VAL A 127 15.90 6.33 43.33
C VAL A 127 15.86 5.86 41.88
N CYS A 128 15.56 4.57 41.62
CA CYS A 128 15.37 4.05 40.27
C CYS A 128 14.15 4.67 39.58
N TRP A 129 13.05 4.96 40.29
CA TRP A 129 11.92 5.72 39.72
C TRP A 129 12.32 7.13 39.32
N ALA A 130 13.03 7.86 40.18
CA ALA A 130 13.52 9.20 39.86
C ALA A 130 14.52 9.17 38.68
N ALA A 131 15.44 8.22 38.69
CA ALA A 131 16.41 8.01 37.62
C ALA A 131 15.73 7.61 36.30
N LEU A 132 14.67 6.79 36.34
CA LEU A 132 13.86 6.45 35.18
C LEU A 132 13.24 7.71 34.58
N PHE A 133 12.57 8.55 35.37
CA PHE A 133 11.94 9.77 34.85
C PHE A 133 12.97 10.75 34.28
N MET A 134 14.12 10.92 34.94
CA MET A 134 15.22 11.74 34.42
C MET A 134 15.80 11.18 33.12
N TRP A 135 16.00 9.85 33.05
CA TRP A 135 16.50 9.16 31.87
C TRP A 135 15.53 9.29 30.70
N GLN A 136 14.24 9.00 30.89
CA GLN A 136 13.24 9.09 29.84
C GLN A 136 13.07 10.53 29.34
N TYR A 137 13.09 11.52 30.25
CA TYR A 137 13.09 12.92 29.85
C TYR A 137 14.30 13.28 28.99
N ALA A 138 15.50 12.79 29.34
CA ALA A 138 16.70 12.99 28.55
C ALA A 138 16.64 12.27 27.18
N VAL A 139 16.13 11.05 27.14
CA VAL A 139 15.95 10.28 25.89
C VAL A 139 14.99 11.02 24.95
N GLU A 140 13.83 11.45 25.44
CA GLU A 140 12.84 12.18 24.64
C GLU A 140 13.34 13.53 24.14
N THR A 141 14.10 14.27 24.95
CA THR A 141 14.52 15.64 24.58
C THR A 141 15.82 15.70 23.80
N LYS A 142 16.74 14.72 23.96
CA LYS A 142 18.10 14.79 23.40
C LYS A 142 18.48 13.63 22.50
N THR A 143 17.77 12.50 22.52
CA THR A 143 18.23 11.26 21.86
C THR A 143 17.10 10.48 21.18
N ALA A 144 15.96 11.12 20.97
CA ALA A 144 14.76 10.51 20.37
C ALA A 144 14.99 9.91 18.98
N SER A 145 15.99 10.42 18.24
CA SER A 145 16.38 9.88 16.93
C SER A 145 17.20 8.58 17.00
N ARG A 146 17.71 8.18 18.18
CA ARG A 146 18.59 7.00 18.34
C ARG A 146 18.03 5.92 19.26
N ILE A 147 17.30 6.28 20.32
CA ILE A 147 16.79 5.34 21.33
C ILE A 147 15.27 5.46 21.40
N MET A 148 14.56 4.33 21.33
CA MET A 148 13.12 4.27 21.53
C MET A 148 12.82 4.23 23.03
N PRO A 149 12.20 5.28 23.61
CA PRO A 149 11.93 5.33 25.04
C PRO A 149 11.05 4.14 25.47
N ALA A 150 11.52 3.37 26.45
CA ALA A 150 10.74 2.26 27.02
C ALA A 150 9.53 2.76 27.82
N PHE A 151 9.62 3.99 28.35
CA PHE A 151 8.56 4.63 29.12
C PHE A 151 8.40 6.09 28.64
N PRO A 152 7.71 6.32 27.50
CA PRO A 152 7.54 7.67 26.95
C PRO A 152 6.68 8.52 27.91
N LEU A 153 7.22 9.64 28.37
CA LEU A 153 6.53 10.63 29.21
C LEU A 153 5.54 11.46 28.40
N SER A 154 5.77 11.60 27.08
CA SER A 154 4.86 12.25 26.13
C SER A 154 3.43 11.69 26.23
N LEU A 155 3.28 10.37 26.39
CA LEU A 155 2.00 9.66 26.51
C LEU A 155 1.13 10.20 27.65
N PHE A 156 1.74 10.62 28.75
CA PHE A 156 1.02 11.12 29.93
C PHE A 156 0.50 12.55 29.77
N ARG A 157 0.85 13.24 28.67
CA ARG A 157 0.20 14.52 28.29
C ARG A 157 -1.24 14.30 27.85
N ASN A 158 -1.58 13.12 27.32
CA ASN A 158 -2.95 12.77 26.98
C ASN A 158 -3.74 12.43 28.25
N ARG A 159 -4.66 13.33 28.64
CA ARG A 159 -5.47 13.17 29.86
C ARG A 159 -6.27 11.87 29.93
N PHE A 160 -6.74 11.35 28.78
CA PHE A 160 -7.51 10.09 28.74
C PHE A 160 -6.61 8.90 29.04
N TYR A 161 -5.41 8.88 28.44
CA TYR A 161 -4.43 7.84 28.68
C TYR A 161 -3.87 7.88 30.10
N ALA A 162 -3.49 9.06 30.60
CA ALA A 162 -3.00 9.23 31.97
C ALA A 162 -4.04 8.79 33.02
N SER A 163 -5.30 9.21 32.86
CA SER A 163 -6.43 8.76 33.70
C SER A 163 -6.63 7.24 33.58
N GLY A 164 -6.54 6.69 32.37
CA GLY A 164 -6.66 5.25 32.11
C GLY A 164 -5.59 4.42 32.80
N VAL A 165 -4.32 4.83 32.72
CA VAL A 165 -3.17 4.16 33.38
C VAL A 165 -3.29 4.23 34.90
N ALA A 166 -3.59 5.41 35.46
CA ALA A 166 -3.78 5.57 36.89
C ALA A 166 -4.95 4.75 37.42
N THR A 167 -6.10 4.77 36.74
CA THR A 167 -7.27 3.96 37.10
C THR A 167 -6.94 2.47 37.01
N THR A 168 -6.19 2.04 35.98
CA THR A 168 -5.77 0.65 35.81
C THR A 168 -4.81 0.18 36.89
N LEU A 169 -3.89 1.04 37.33
CA LEU A 169 -3.02 0.80 38.48
C LEU A 169 -3.87 0.58 39.75
N LEU A 170 -4.80 1.48 40.04
CA LEU A 170 -5.64 1.39 41.23
C LEU A 170 -6.59 0.19 41.18
N LEU A 171 -7.20 -0.13 40.04
CA LEU A 171 -8.09 -1.30 39.89
C LEU A 171 -7.35 -2.63 39.76
N GLY A 172 -6.05 -2.61 39.43
CA GLY A 172 -5.19 -3.80 39.56
C GLY A 172 -5.14 -4.31 41.01
N PHE A 173 -5.14 -3.39 41.98
CA PHE A 173 -5.13 -3.70 43.41
C PHE A 173 -6.29 -4.61 43.85
N PRO A 174 -7.58 -4.22 43.74
CA PRO A 174 -8.70 -5.07 44.14
C PRO A 174 -8.76 -6.36 43.32
N LEU A 175 -8.42 -6.33 42.02
CA LEU A 175 -8.46 -7.52 41.17
C LEU A 175 -7.55 -8.64 41.71
N PHE A 176 -6.28 -8.34 41.96
CA PHE A 176 -5.33 -9.36 42.44
C PHE A 176 -5.54 -9.69 43.92
N VAL A 177 -5.98 -8.73 44.74
CA VAL A 177 -6.39 -9.02 46.12
C VAL A 177 -7.53 -10.04 46.11
N LEU A 178 -8.55 -9.89 45.25
CA LEU A 178 -9.64 -10.86 45.15
C LEU A 178 -9.16 -12.23 44.63
N LEU A 179 -8.35 -12.25 43.57
CA LEU A 179 -7.78 -13.48 43.02
C LEU A 179 -6.95 -14.26 44.05
N PHE A 180 -6.26 -13.57 44.94
CA PHE A 180 -5.44 -14.20 45.99
C PHE A 180 -6.25 -14.54 47.25
N SER A 181 -7.03 -13.58 47.76
CA SER A 181 -7.71 -13.68 49.06
C SER A 181 -8.96 -14.55 49.04
N VAL A 182 -9.70 -14.62 47.91
CA VAL A 182 -10.92 -15.43 47.82
C VAL A 182 -10.63 -16.93 47.90
N PRO A 183 -9.69 -17.51 47.12
CA PRO A 183 -9.34 -18.92 47.26
C PRO A 183 -8.72 -19.22 48.63
N LEU A 184 -7.91 -18.30 49.17
CA LEU A 184 -7.32 -18.45 50.48
C LEU A 184 -8.40 -18.51 51.59
N ARG A 185 -9.38 -17.60 51.54
CA ARG A 185 -10.54 -17.60 52.45
C ARG A 185 -11.38 -18.87 52.26
N ALA A 186 -11.63 -19.31 51.03
CA ALA A 186 -12.40 -20.51 50.75
C ALA A 186 -11.73 -21.77 51.32
N ARG A 187 -10.39 -21.87 51.22
CA ARG A 187 -9.63 -22.99 51.81
C ARG A 187 -9.59 -22.95 53.34
N ILE A 188 -9.32 -21.79 53.94
CA ILE A 188 -9.10 -21.69 55.39
C ILE A 188 -10.43 -21.61 56.15
N VAL A 189 -11.33 -20.70 55.75
CA VAL A 189 -12.58 -20.40 56.48
C VAL A 189 -13.72 -21.35 56.07
N SER A 190 -13.80 -21.67 54.77
CA SER A 190 -14.90 -22.46 54.21
C SER A 190 -14.56 -23.94 54.03
N ASP A 191 -13.34 -24.35 54.42
CA ASP A 191 -12.78 -25.72 54.35
C ASP A 191 -13.01 -26.40 52.99
N LYS A 192 -12.91 -25.60 51.91
CA LYS A 192 -13.05 -26.08 50.53
C LYS A 192 -11.73 -26.69 50.05
N SER A 193 -11.83 -27.71 49.19
CA SER A 193 -10.66 -28.24 48.47
C SER A 193 -10.01 -27.17 47.59
N ALA A 194 -8.78 -27.40 47.13
CA ALA A 194 -8.10 -26.49 46.21
C ALA A 194 -8.91 -26.26 44.92
N LEU A 195 -9.50 -27.32 44.35
CA LEU A 195 -10.38 -27.20 43.19
C LEU A 195 -11.65 -26.41 43.49
N ALA A 196 -12.33 -26.67 44.61
CA ALA A 196 -13.55 -25.95 44.97
C ALA A 196 -13.28 -24.46 45.26
N ALA A 197 -12.17 -24.15 45.95
CA ALA A 197 -11.75 -22.78 46.20
C ALA A 197 -11.40 -22.02 44.91
N ALA A 198 -10.79 -22.69 43.94
CA ALA A 198 -10.52 -22.11 42.62
C ALA A 198 -11.82 -21.92 41.81
N ALA A 199 -12.75 -22.88 41.87
CA ALA A 199 -14.06 -22.77 41.21
C ALA A 199 -14.92 -21.62 41.76
N MET A 200 -14.73 -21.23 43.03
CA MET A 200 -15.39 -20.06 43.61
C MET A 200 -14.97 -18.73 42.96
N LEU A 201 -13.88 -18.68 42.17
CA LEU A 201 -13.55 -17.49 41.38
C LEU A 201 -14.37 -17.37 40.08
N LEU A 202 -15.03 -18.45 39.64
CA LEU A 202 -15.73 -18.47 38.35
C LEU A 202 -16.76 -17.35 38.19
N PRO A 203 -17.61 -17.01 39.18
CA PRO A 203 -18.56 -15.92 39.00
C PRO A 203 -17.89 -14.56 38.74
N MET A 204 -16.76 -14.27 39.41
CA MET A 204 -15.98 -13.07 39.15
C MET A 204 -15.43 -13.06 37.73
N LEU A 205 -14.88 -14.19 37.28
CA LEU A 205 -14.21 -14.30 35.99
C LEU A 205 -15.20 -14.33 34.82
N VAL A 206 -16.34 -15.00 34.98
CA VAL A 206 -17.46 -14.99 34.02
C VAL A 206 -18.09 -13.59 33.97
N ALA A 207 -18.33 -12.95 35.12
CA ALA A 207 -18.86 -11.59 35.12
C ALA A 207 -17.86 -10.59 34.52
N SER A 208 -16.55 -10.76 34.77
CA SER A 208 -15.50 -9.97 34.11
C SER A 208 -15.49 -10.20 32.61
N ALA A 209 -15.58 -11.45 32.16
CA ALA A 209 -15.72 -11.78 30.75
C ALA A 209 -16.94 -11.10 30.11
N PHE A 210 -18.09 -11.14 30.79
CA PHE A 210 -19.29 -10.45 30.35
C PHE A 210 -19.10 -8.93 30.32
N GLY A 211 -18.44 -8.36 31.34
CA GLY A 211 -18.07 -6.95 31.37
C GLY A 211 -17.19 -6.53 30.20
N CYS A 212 -16.24 -7.36 29.79
CA CYS A 212 -15.44 -7.13 28.60
C CYS A 212 -16.32 -7.06 27.32
N VAL A 213 -17.27 -7.99 27.17
CA VAL A 213 -18.19 -8.01 26.02
C VAL A 213 -19.10 -6.77 26.01
N VAL A 214 -19.63 -6.39 27.17
CA VAL A 214 -20.45 -5.18 27.32
C VAL A 214 -19.63 -3.93 26.99
N ALA A 215 -18.38 -3.85 27.44
CA ALA A 215 -17.48 -2.75 27.10
C ALA A 215 -17.22 -2.66 25.59
N VAL A 216 -16.97 -3.78 24.90
CA VAL A 216 -16.83 -3.75 23.43
C VAL A 216 -18.12 -3.26 22.77
N GLY A 217 -19.28 -3.77 23.19
CA GLY A 217 -20.57 -3.37 22.64
C GLY A 217 -20.82 -1.86 22.76
N ILE A 218 -20.68 -1.31 23.97
CA ILE A 218 -20.89 0.11 24.28
C ILE A 218 -19.89 1.00 23.50
N ASN A 219 -18.62 0.59 23.44
CA ASN A 219 -17.54 1.40 22.89
C ASN A 219 -17.22 1.12 21.41
N SER A 220 -17.99 0.26 20.74
CA SER A 220 -17.72 -0.13 19.34
C SER A 220 -17.96 0.99 18.32
N LYS A 221 -18.95 1.86 18.61
CA LYS A 221 -19.37 2.93 17.69
C LYS A 221 -18.93 4.31 18.14
N LYS A 222 -19.14 4.64 19.42
CA LYS A 222 -18.84 5.96 20.00
C LYS A 222 -17.89 5.82 21.19
N ASN A 223 -17.05 6.83 21.40
CA ASN A 223 -16.05 6.82 22.46
C ASN A 223 -16.68 7.12 23.83
N PHE A 224 -17.12 6.07 24.50
CA PHE A 224 -17.62 6.06 25.87
C PHE A 224 -16.62 5.42 26.86
N LEU A 225 -15.33 5.46 26.53
CA LEU A 225 -14.31 4.67 27.23
C LEU A 225 -14.15 5.10 28.69
N SER A 226 -14.12 6.41 28.93
CA SER A 226 -14.01 6.98 30.28
C SER A 226 -15.24 6.69 31.13
N GLU A 227 -16.43 6.76 30.53
CA GLU A 227 -17.72 6.45 31.17
C GLU A 227 -17.79 4.96 31.53
N SER A 228 -17.35 4.10 30.62
CA SER A 228 -17.28 2.66 30.85
C SER A 228 -16.29 2.33 31.97
N MET A 229 -15.15 3.04 32.04
CA MET A 229 -14.21 2.91 33.15
C MET A 229 -14.76 3.44 34.47
N PHE A 230 -15.52 4.54 34.45
CA PHE A 230 -16.20 5.08 35.64
C PHE A 230 -17.22 4.09 36.20
N VAL A 231 -18.05 3.51 35.33
CA VAL A 231 -19.01 2.45 35.72
C VAL A 231 -18.26 1.23 36.23
N GLY A 232 -17.20 0.80 35.54
CA GLY A 232 -16.40 -0.35 35.95
C GLY A 232 -15.72 -0.17 37.32
N ALA A 233 -15.14 1.00 37.57
CA ALA A 233 -14.54 1.36 38.84
C ALA A 233 -15.60 1.44 39.95
N SER A 234 -16.79 1.98 39.65
CA SER A 234 -17.90 2.08 40.59
C SER A 234 -18.43 0.70 40.99
N LEU A 235 -18.64 -0.20 40.03
CA LEU A 235 -19.05 -1.58 40.29
C LEU A 235 -18.00 -2.35 41.10
N SER A 236 -16.71 -2.12 40.80
CA SER A 236 -15.60 -2.70 41.57
C SER A 236 -15.58 -2.18 43.02
N ALA A 237 -15.78 -0.88 43.23
CA ALA A 237 -15.85 -0.27 44.54
C ALA A 237 -17.05 -0.79 45.35
N ILE A 238 -18.24 -0.85 44.73
CA ILE A 238 -19.45 -1.40 45.35
C ILE A 238 -19.27 -2.88 45.68
N GLY A 239 -18.73 -3.68 44.76
CA GLY A 239 -18.44 -5.09 44.98
C GLY A 239 -17.49 -5.29 46.16
N CYS A 240 -16.37 -4.57 46.20
CA CYS A 240 -15.43 -4.60 47.31
C CYS A 240 -16.07 -4.13 48.64
N ALA A 241 -16.89 -3.08 48.60
CA ALA A 241 -17.59 -2.59 49.79
C ALA A 241 -18.59 -3.62 50.33
N LEU A 242 -19.36 -4.27 49.46
CA LEU A 242 -20.28 -5.34 49.84
C LEU A 242 -19.54 -6.55 50.42
N LEU A 243 -18.36 -6.88 49.90
CA LEU A 243 -17.51 -7.95 50.43
C LEU A 243 -17.06 -7.69 51.88
N THR A 244 -17.03 -6.44 52.35
CA THR A 244 -16.72 -6.11 53.76
C THR A 244 -17.80 -6.60 54.74
N THR A 245 -19.00 -6.91 54.26
CA THR A 245 -20.12 -7.42 55.07
C THR A 245 -20.00 -8.91 55.40
N LEU A 246 -19.06 -9.61 54.75
CA LEU A 246 -18.84 -11.05 54.93
C LEU A 246 -18.00 -11.31 56.18
N SER A 247 -18.65 -11.73 57.27
CA SER A 247 -18.00 -11.98 58.57
C SER A 247 -18.08 -13.43 59.06
N GLU A 248 -18.99 -14.24 58.51
CA GLU A 248 -19.30 -15.58 59.05
C GLU A 248 -19.14 -16.73 58.04
N ARG A 249 -19.16 -17.96 58.57
CA ARG A 249 -19.16 -19.23 57.82
C ARG A 249 -20.55 -19.44 57.22
N GLY A 250 -20.67 -19.74 55.92
CA GLY A 250 -21.96 -19.97 55.24
C GLY A 250 -22.47 -18.83 54.35
N SER A 251 -21.73 -17.73 54.22
CA SER A 251 -22.07 -16.62 53.32
C SER A 251 -21.59 -16.81 51.88
N ASP A 252 -21.34 -18.04 51.44
CA ASP A 252 -20.71 -18.35 50.15
C ASP A 252 -21.56 -17.82 48.98
N GLY A 253 -22.88 -17.90 49.05
CA GLY A 253 -23.76 -17.31 48.02
C GLY A 253 -23.61 -15.80 47.88
N LYS A 254 -23.52 -15.06 49.00
CA LYS A 254 -23.28 -13.61 49.00
C LYS A 254 -21.89 -13.29 48.44
N LEU A 255 -20.88 -14.05 48.83
CA LEU A 255 -19.53 -13.95 48.30
C LEU A 255 -19.52 -14.06 46.78
N LEU A 256 -20.14 -15.10 46.21
CA LEU A 256 -20.21 -15.32 44.76
C LEU A 256 -20.91 -14.16 44.03
N GLY A 257 -22.01 -13.64 44.58
CA GLY A 257 -22.70 -12.48 44.00
C GLY A 257 -21.87 -11.19 44.03
N TYR A 258 -21.19 -10.92 45.14
CA TYR A 258 -20.40 -9.70 45.30
C TYR A 258 -19.10 -9.72 44.48
N ILE A 259 -18.42 -10.86 44.39
CA ILE A 259 -17.26 -11.00 43.50
C ILE A 259 -17.67 -10.97 42.03
N ALA A 260 -18.88 -11.44 41.67
CA ALA A 260 -19.41 -11.28 40.32
C ALA A 260 -19.60 -9.80 39.99
N LEU A 261 -20.14 -9.00 40.93
CA LEU A 261 -20.27 -7.56 40.75
C LEU A 261 -18.91 -6.86 40.59
N ALA A 262 -17.94 -7.20 41.43
CA ALA A 262 -16.58 -6.68 41.32
C ALA A 262 -15.91 -7.12 40.01
N GLY A 263 -16.13 -8.37 39.60
CA GLY A 263 -15.64 -8.93 38.35
C GLY A 263 -16.21 -8.22 37.13
N LEU A 264 -17.53 -7.97 37.10
CA LEU A 264 -18.20 -7.20 36.05
C LEU A 264 -17.56 -5.82 35.88
N GLY A 265 -17.31 -5.14 37.00
CA GLY A 265 -16.60 -3.87 37.01
C GLY A 265 -15.18 -3.95 36.46
N GLY A 266 -14.42 -4.95 36.91
CA GLY A 266 -13.06 -5.22 36.43
C GLY A 266 -13.02 -5.48 34.92
N GLY A 267 -13.96 -6.27 34.39
CA GLY A 267 -14.06 -6.55 32.95
C GLY A 267 -14.32 -5.32 32.11
N LEU A 268 -15.30 -4.51 32.51
CA LEU A 268 -15.61 -3.23 31.88
C LEU A 268 -14.36 -2.33 31.84
N SER A 269 -13.69 -2.17 32.98
CA SER A 269 -12.50 -1.33 33.09
C SER A 269 -11.30 -1.86 32.31
N ILE A 270 -11.04 -3.18 32.30
CA ILE A 270 -9.90 -3.79 31.59
C ILE A 270 -10.03 -3.55 30.09
N THR A 271 -11.19 -3.85 29.51
CA THR A 271 -11.41 -3.68 28.07
C THR A 271 -11.39 -2.21 27.68
N SER A 272 -12.03 -1.32 28.44
CA SER A 272 -12.01 0.11 28.15
C SER A 272 -10.60 0.71 28.27
N ALA A 273 -9.82 0.32 29.28
CA ALA A 273 -8.43 0.77 29.42
C ALA A 273 -7.53 0.30 28.26
N THR A 274 -7.68 -0.96 27.82
CA THR A 274 -6.95 -1.45 26.64
C THR A 274 -7.40 -0.76 25.36
N ALA A 275 -8.68 -0.42 25.24
CA ALA A 275 -9.23 0.32 24.11
C ALA A 275 -8.81 1.80 24.09
N ILE A 276 -8.55 2.45 25.23
CA ILE A 276 -7.99 3.81 25.29
C ILE A 276 -6.70 3.90 24.50
N VAL A 277 -5.78 2.92 24.64
CA VAL A 277 -4.54 2.94 23.85
C VAL A 277 -4.84 2.90 22.36
N ALA A 278 -5.77 2.04 21.94
CA ALA A 278 -6.15 1.90 20.54
C ALA A 278 -7.04 3.05 20.01
N VAL A 279 -7.47 4.01 20.83
CA VAL A 279 -8.42 5.09 20.46
C VAL A 279 -7.90 6.48 20.81
N ASN A 280 -6.87 6.61 21.63
CA ASN A 280 -6.32 7.88 22.10
C ASN A 280 -4.81 8.01 21.93
N ILE A 281 -4.10 6.91 21.72
CA ILE A 281 -2.66 6.91 21.47
C ILE A 281 -2.42 6.70 19.98
N PRO A 282 -1.30 7.17 19.44
CA PRO A 282 -0.96 6.90 18.06
C PRO A 282 -0.29 5.52 17.81
N PRO A 283 -0.36 4.96 16.59
CA PRO A 283 0.13 3.60 16.29
C PRO A 283 1.62 3.38 16.62
N GLY A 284 2.47 4.38 16.41
CA GLY A 284 3.91 4.29 16.66
C GLY A 284 4.26 4.07 18.14
N GLU A 285 3.36 4.45 19.05
CA GLU A 285 3.52 4.32 20.50
C GLU A 285 2.62 3.23 21.11
N TYR A 286 1.90 2.43 20.30
CA TYR A 286 1.02 1.37 20.79
C TYR A 286 1.73 0.32 21.64
N ALA A 287 2.92 -0.11 21.22
CA ALA A 287 3.69 -1.12 21.94
C ALA A 287 4.09 -0.64 23.35
N PRO A 288 4.80 0.50 23.52
CA PRO A 288 5.12 1.01 24.85
C PRO A 288 3.86 1.38 25.65
N ALA A 289 2.82 1.96 25.03
CA ALA A 289 1.60 2.34 25.73
C ALA A 289 0.79 1.14 26.26
N GLN A 290 0.63 0.08 25.45
CA GLN A 290 0.02 -1.17 25.92
C GLN A 290 0.87 -1.83 27.00
N GLY A 291 2.20 -1.78 26.88
CA GLY A 291 3.14 -2.27 27.87
C GLY A 291 2.97 -1.58 29.22
N ILE A 292 2.94 -0.25 29.24
CA ILE A 292 2.70 0.56 30.45
C ILE A 292 1.33 0.25 31.05
N MET A 293 0.27 0.19 30.24
CA MET A 293 -1.09 -0.13 30.72
C MET A 293 -1.14 -1.52 31.37
N GLY A 294 -0.51 -2.51 30.75
CA GLY A 294 -0.38 -3.87 31.29
C GLY A 294 0.43 -3.90 32.58
N GLN A 295 1.58 -3.23 32.60
CA GLN A 295 2.48 -3.15 33.75
C GLN A 295 1.81 -2.44 34.93
N ALA A 296 1.07 -1.35 34.68
CA ALA A 296 0.31 -0.64 35.71
C ALA A 296 -0.68 -1.59 36.43
N ARG A 297 -1.41 -2.41 35.67
CA ARG A 297 -2.32 -3.41 36.25
C ARG A 297 -1.61 -4.40 37.16
N VAL A 298 -0.48 -4.95 36.69
CA VAL A 298 0.29 -5.95 37.43
C VAL A 298 0.98 -5.33 38.64
N LEU A 299 1.53 -4.12 38.53
CA LEU A 299 2.14 -3.39 39.62
C LEU A 299 1.13 -3.10 40.72
N GLY A 300 -0.04 -2.56 40.36
CA GLY A 300 -1.14 -2.30 41.29
C GLY A 300 -1.62 -3.57 41.96
N GLY A 301 -1.74 -4.66 41.21
CA GLY A 301 -2.10 -5.97 41.75
C GLY A 301 -1.06 -6.54 42.71
N SER A 302 0.23 -6.37 42.40
CA SER A 302 1.34 -6.81 43.23
C SER A 302 1.41 -6.03 44.54
N LEU A 303 1.21 -4.71 44.49
CA LEU A 303 1.04 -3.87 45.67
C LEU A 303 -0.18 -4.29 46.49
N GLY A 304 -1.27 -4.70 45.82
CA GLY A 304 -2.45 -5.28 46.45
C GLY A 304 -2.15 -6.57 47.22
N ILE A 305 -1.48 -7.53 46.58
CA ILE A 305 -1.08 -8.79 47.22
C ILE A 305 -0.13 -8.52 48.39
N ALA A 306 0.84 -7.61 48.23
CA ALA A 306 1.76 -7.25 49.29
C ALA A 306 1.02 -6.63 50.49
N ALA A 307 0.13 -5.65 50.23
CA ALA A 307 -0.69 -5.03 51.28
C ALA A 307 -1.58 -6.06 51.98
N PHE A 308 -2.22 -6.96 51.24
CA PHE A 308 -3.02 -8.03 51.80
C PHE A 308 -2.18 -9.03 52.60
N SER A 309 -0.98 -9.36 52.14
CA SER A 309 -0.04 -10.26 52.84
C SER A 309 0.40 -9.64 54.18
N VAL A 310 0.68 -8.34 54.20
CA VAL A 310 0.98 -7.59 55.43
C VAL A 310 -0.21 -7.58 56.39
N LEU A 311 -1.43 -7.35 55.89
CA LEU A 311 -2.65 -7.39 56.72
C LEU A 311 -2.90 -8.80 57.28
N LEU A 312 -2.72 -9.82 56.45
CA LEU A 312 -2.87 -11.22 56.83
C LEU A 312 -1.85 -11.61 57.89
N HIS A 313 -0.58 -11.29 57.69
CA HIS A 313 0.48 -11.52 58.66
C HIS A 313 0.16 -10.82 59.99
N LYS A 314 -0.25 -9.54 59.95
CA LYS A 314 -0.62 -8.76 61.13
C LYS A 314 -1.77 -9.40 61.93
N GLU A 315 -2.81 -9.90 61.26
CA GLU A 315 -3.94 -10.54 61.96
C GLU A 315 -3.59 -11.94 62.48
N VAL A 316 -2.75 -12.70 61.76
CA VAL A 316 -2.27 -14.02 62.19
C VAL A 316 -1.31 -13.89 63.39
N ALA A 317 -0.42 -12.90 63.39
CA ALA A 317 0.51 -12.61 64.49
C ALA A 317 -0.20 -12.23 65.80
N LYS A 318 -1.43 -11.71 65.76
CA LYS A 318 -2.23 -11.45 66.97
C LYS A 318 -2.74 -12.73 67.64
N VAL A 319 -2.82 -13.82 66.88
CA VAL A 319 -3.37 -15.12 67.33
C VAL A 319 -2.26 -16.07 67.75
N ILE A 320 -1.06 -15.90 67.22
CA ILE A 320 0.08 -16.79 67.45
C ILE A 320 1.13 -16.04 68.26
N VAL A 321 1.30 -16.44 69.52
CA VAL A 321 2.33 -15.90 70.41
C VAL A 321 3.60 -16.76 70.25
N GLY A 322 4.55 -16.29 69.43
CA GLY A 322 5.84 -16.98 69.16
C GLY A 322 6.20 -17.03 67.67
N PRO A 323 7.43 -17.44 67.30
CA PRO A 323 7.84 -17.57 65.90
C PRO A 323 6.93 -18.55 65.16
N ILE A 324 6.42 -18.12 64.00
CA ILE A 324 5.47 -18.89 63.17
C ILE A 324 6.08 -20.28 62.88
N PRO A 325 5.47 -21.39 63.34
CA PRO A 325 5.99 -22.72 63.01
C PRO A 325 6.01 -22.93 61.50
N PRO A 326 7.02 -23.61 60.91
CA PRO A 326 7.07 -23.90 59.48
C PRO A 326 5.79 -24.58 58.95
N GLN A 327 5.09 -25.34 59.81
CA GLN A 327 3.81 -25.98 59.50
C GLN A 327 2.68 -24.97 59.26
N LEU A 328 2.72 -23.78 59.87
CA LEU A 328 1.72 -22.74 59.63
C LEU A 328 1.96 -21.98 58.33
N TYR A 329 3.22 -21.81 57.90
CA TYR A 329 3.53 -21.40 56.52
C TYR A 329 2.98 -22.44 55.52
N ALA A 330 3.04 -23.73 55.87
CA ALA A 330 2.43 -24.78 55.06
C ALA A 330 0.90 -24.67 55.05
N ILE A 331 0.23 -24.29 56.15
CA ILE A 331 -1.23 -24.05 56.21
C ILE A 331 -1.64 -22.83 55.37
N LEU A 332 -0.89 -21.72 55.46
CA LEU A 332 -1.07 -20.54 54.61
C LEU A 332 -0.74 -20.85 53.13
N GLY A 333 0.18 -21.77 52.87
CA GLY A 333 0.54 -22.32 51.56
C GLY A 333 -0.40 -23.43 51.05
N GLY A 334 -1.31 -23.95 51.88
CA GLY A 334 -2.35 -24.91 51.47
C GLY A 334 -2.14 -26.39 51.78
N ALA A 335 -1.16 -26.77 52.59
CA ALA A 335 -1.03 -28.12 53.11
C ALA A 335 -1.97 -28.31 54.32
N ARG A 336 -2.82 -29.35 54.28
CA ARG A 336 -3.60 -29.80 55.43
C ARG A 336 -2.64 -30.43 56.44
N ALA A 337 -2.26 -29.67 57.46
CA ALA A 337 -1.61 -30.23 58.65
C ALA A 337 -2.66 -30.45 59.73
N ASP A 338 -2.62 -31.62 60.39
CA ASP A 338 -3.42 -31.94 61.58
C ASP A 338 -3.16 -30.90 62.67
N THR A 339 -4.05 -29.92 62.78
CA THR A 339 -3.93 -28.79 63.69
C THR A 339 -4.88 -28.96 64.88
N PRO A 340 -4.48 -28.53 66.09
CA PRO A 340 -5.37 -28.50 67.24
C PRO A 340 -6.63 -27.66 66.94
N LYS A 341 -7.83 -28.20 67.21
CA LYS A 341 -9.14 -27.59 66.85
C LYS A 341 -9.28 -26.13 67.29
N GLY A 342 -8.70 -25.74 68.42
CA GLY A 342 -8.71 -24.36 68.93
C GLY A 342 -7.89 -23.39 68.07
N LEU A 343 -6.68 -23.79 67.64
CA LEU A 343 -5.81 -22.98 66.80
C LEU A 343 -6.41 -22.76 65.40
N HIS A 344 -7.07 -23.79 64.85
CA HIS A 344 -7.74 -23.71 63.56
C HIS A 344 -8.84 -22.62 63.56
N SER A 345 -9.66 -22.57 64.61
CA SER A 345 -10.74 -21.57 64.73
C SER A 345 -10.23 -20.13 64.83
N LEU A 346 -9.10 -19.91 65.51
CA LEU A 346 -8.51 -18.59 65.65
C LEU A 346 -7.84 -18.12 64.35
N VAL A 347 -7.18 -19.02 63.62
CA VAL A 347 -6.63 -18.73 62.28
C VAL A 347 -7.74 -18.41 61.29
N GLN A 348 -8.89 -19.11 61.35
CA GLN A 348 -10.07 -18.77 60.55
C GLN A 348 -10.57 -17.34 60.82
N GLN A 349 -10.64 -16.93 62.09
CA GLN A 349 -11.03 -15.57 62.45
C GLN A 349 -10.02 -14.53 61.98
N ALA A 350 -8.71 -14.80 62.13
CA ALA A 350 -7.65 -13.94 61.64
C ALA A 350 -7.73 -13.75 60.12
N CYS A 351 -7.88 -14.84 59.36
CA CYS A 351 -8.06 -14.79 57.91
C CYS A 351 -9.33 -14.01 57.51
N SER A 352 -10.44 -14.17 58.25
CA SER A 352 -11.68 -13.43 57.96
C SER A 352 -11.53 -11.93 58.23
N ARG A 353 -10.80 -11.54 59.30
CA ARG A 353 -10.49 -10.13 59.59
C ARG A 353 -9.54 -9.53 58.56
N ALA A 354 -8.50 -10.27 58.17
CA ALA A 354 -7.57 -9.87 57.12
C ALA A 354 -8.30 -9.70 55.77
N PHE A 355 -9.20 -10.63 55.42
CA PHE A 355 -10.08 -10.51 54.26
C PHE A 355 -10.88 -9.22 54.31
N ARG A 356 -11.60 -8.96 55.42
CA ARG A 356 -12.37 -7.72 55.58
C ARG A 356 -11.49 -6.47 55.46
N GLY A 357 -10.32 -6.44 56.10
CA GLY A 357 -9.37 -5.34 56.00
C GLY A 357 -8.86 -5.12 54.56
N GLY A 358 -8.56 -6.21 53.85
CA GLY A 358 -8.23 -6.19 52.43
C GLY A 358 -9.35 -5.61 51.59
N MET A 359 -10.61 -6.02 51.83
CA MET A 359 -11.78 -5.52 51.10
C MET A 359 -12.06 -4.03 51.37
N VAL A 360 -11.83 -3.55 52.60
CA VAL A 360 -11.91 -2.12 52.92
C VAL A 360 -10.85 -1.33 52.14
N ALA A 361 -9.61 -1.79 52.14
CA ALA A 361 -8.54 -1.17 51.35
C ALA A 361 -8.89 -1.18 49.85
N SER A 362 -9.34 -2.32 49.33
CA SER A 362 -9.80 -2.48 47.94
C SER A 362 -10.96 -1.54 47.59
N ALA A 363 -11.92 -1.34 48.49
CA ALA A 363 -13.04 -0.42 48.28
C ALA A 363 -12.58 1.05 48.26
N ILE A 364 -11.69 1.45 49.18
CA ILE A 364 -11.12 2.81 49.21
C ILE A 364 -10.31 3.08 47.94
N ILE A 365 -9.43 2.17 47.56
CA ILE A 365 -8.60 2.31 46.36
C ILE A 365 -9.46 2.33 45.09
N SER A 366 -10.50 1.50 45.01
CA SER A 366 -11.46 1.54 43.90
C SER A 366 -12.25 2.85 43.87
N GLY A 367 -12.61 3.40 45.04
CA GLY A 367 -13.26 4.72 45.14
C GLY A 367 -12.34 5.86 44.65
N LEU A 368 -11.04 5.80 44.96
CA LEU A 368 -10.06 6.73 44.37
C LEU A 368 -9.97 6.55 42.85
N ALA A 369 -10.05 5.31 42.35
CA ALA A 369 -10.09 5.03 40.92
C ALA A 369 -11.31 5.68 40.26
N VAL A 370 -12.49 5.65 40.89
CA VAL A 370 -13.69 6.36 40.41
C VAL A 370 -13.42 7.86 40.26
N LEU A 371 -12.77 8.50 41.24
CA LEU A 371 -12.43 9.93 41.14
C LEU A 371 -11.47 10.22 39.97
N LEU A 372 -10.49 9.35 39.73
CA LEU A 372 -9.54 9.53 38.62
C LEU A 372 -10.18 9.35 37.24
N THR A 373 -11.23 8.55 37.11
CA THR A 373 -11.96 8.42 35.84
C THR A 373 -12.68 9.72 35.44
N LEU A 374 -13.00 10.61 36.40
CA LEU A 374 -13.62 11.91 36.11
C LEU A 374 -12.69 12.83 35.30
N VAL A 375 -11.37 12.68 35.44
CA VAL A 375 -10.37 13.44 34.65
C VAL A 375 -10.46 13.12 33.16
N GLY A 376 -10.82 11.87 32.84
CA GLY A 376 -11.02 11.40 31.47
C GLY A 376 -12.40 11.70 30.88
N PHE A 377 -13.33 12.30 31.63
CA PHE A 377 -14.69 12.52 31.15
C PHE A 377 -14.75 13.55 30.02
N THR A 378 -15.64 13.34 29.04
CA THR A 378 -15.87 14.26 27.91
C THR A 378 -17.36 14.37 27.60
N ARG A 379 -17.79 15.55 27.12
CA ARG A 379 -19.17 15.77 26.65
C ARG A 379 -19.37 15.45 25.17
N ASP A 380 -18.28 15.33 24.43
CA ASP A 380 -18.28 15.05 22.99
C ASP A 380 -17.81 13.61 22.73
N HIS A 381 -18.76 12.74 22.37
CA HIS A 381 -18.50 11.32 22.07
C HIS A 381 -18.34 11.14 20.56
N LYS A 382 -17.08 11.22 20.12
CA LYS A 382 -16.70 11.02 18.72
C LYS A 382 -16.90 9.57 18.29
N ASP A 383 -17.12 9.37 16.99
CA ASP A 383 -17.15 8.04 16.39
C ASP A 383 -15.77 7.38 16.53
N VAL A 384 -15.72 6.13 17.00
CA VAL A 384 -14.45 5.44 17.33
C VAL A 384 -13.65 5.10 16.08
N LYS A 385 -14.31 4.77 14.96
CA LYS A 385 -13.61 4.57 13.68
C LYS A 385 -13.06 5.90 13.19
N LYS A 386 -13.85 6.98 13.26
CA LYS A 386 -13.38 8.32 12.90
C LYS A 386 -12.23 8.79 13.78
N GLN A 387 -12.30 8.62 15.09
CA GLN A 387 -11.26 9.05 16.03
C GLN A 387 -9.98 8.22 15.89
N ARG A 388 -10.08 6.92 15.60
CA ARG A 388 -8.93 6.09 15.21
C ARG A 388 -8.32 6.54 13.90
N LEU A 389 -9.16 6.82 12.90
CA LEU A 389 -8.71 7.36 11.62
C LEU A 389 -8.06 8.73 11.81
N ASP A 390 -8.59 9.60 12.67
CA ASP A 390 -8.05 10.92 12.97
C ASP A 390 -6.71 10.82 13.73
N LEU A 391 -6.49 9.78 14.55
CA LEU A 391 -5.19 9.53 15.19
C LEU A 391 -4.18 8.90 14.25
N VAL A 392 -4.62 7.99 13.37
CA VAL A 392 -3.79 7.49 12.27
C VAL A 392 -3.45 8.62 11.29
N ARG A 393 -4.34 9.59 11.12
CA ARG A 393 -4.13 10.80 10.30
C ARG A 393 -3.33 11.88 11.01
N GLY A 394 -3.42 11.98 12.34
CA GLY A 394 -2.74 12.98 13.16
C GLY A 394 -1.34 12.56 13.66
N ASP A 395 -0.99 11.28 13.49
CA ASP A 395 0.37 10.74 13.62
C ASP A 395 1.02 10.50 12.26
N MET A 396 0.25 10.66 11.18
CA MET A 396 0.82 11.03 9.91
C MET A 396 1.06 12.54 9.93
N PRO A 397 2.14 13.04 9.32
CA PRO A 397 2.26 14.47 9.07
C PRO A 397 0.96 14.94 8.41
N SER A 398 0.33 16.01 8.92
CA SER A 398 -0.58 16.78 8.08
C SER A 398 0.23 17.22 6.87
N ALA A 399 -0.23 17.05 5.64
CA ALA A 399 -1.61 17.07 5.15
C ALA A 399 -1.83 16.20 3.86
N ASP A 400 -2.98 16.43 3.24
CA ASP A 400 -3.34 16.19 1.83
C ASP A 400 -3.41 14.77 1.26
N THR A 401 -4.67 14.31 1.20
CA THR A 401 -5.38 13.90 -0.02
C THR A 401 -4.68 13.07 -1.12
N PHE A 402 -3.77 12.12 -0.85
CA PHE A 402 -3.30 11.23 -1.93
C PHE A 402 -3.26 9.74 -1.57
N CYS A 403 -3.65 8.91 -2.53
CA CYS A 403 -3.50 7.47 -2.51
C CYS A 403 -2.16 7.20 -3.20
N MET A 404 -1.06 7.28 -2.44
CA MET A 404 0.25 6.87 -2.93
C MET A 404 0.32 5.34 -2.88
N PRO A 405 0.29 4.63 -4.01
CA PRO A 405 0.57 3.22 -4.00
C PRO A 405 2.08 3.09 -3.90
N THR A 406 2.53 2.48 -2.81
CA THR A 406 3.89 2.03 -2.60
C THR A 406 4.50 1.45 -3.86
N TRP A 407 5.54 2.08 -4.38
CA TRP A 407 6.57 1.36 -5.12
C TRP A 407 7.47 0.69 -4.07
N LEU A 408 6.90 -0.35 -3.47
CA LEU A 408 7.62 -1.30 -2.64
C LEU A 408 6.82 -2.58 -2.76
N TYR A 409 7.29 -3.45 -3.65
CA TYR A 409 7.32 -4.83 -3.24
C TYR A 409 8.04 -4.83 -1.91
N THR A 410 7.30 -5.21 -0.88
CA THR A 410 7.78 -5.46 0.48
C THR A 410 9.27 -5.77 0.50
N ARG A 411 10.00 -5.19 1.46
CA ARG A 411 11.33 -5.59 1.97
C ARG A 411 11.53 -7.13 2.09
N SER A 412 10.52 -7.94 1.80
CA SER A 412 10.42 -9.38 1.67
C SER A 412 11.19 -10.03 0.54
N ARG A 413 10.77 -9.83 -0.71
CA ARG A 413 11.31 -10.54 -1.88
C ARG A 413 12.46 -9.78 -2.52
N PHE A 414 12.39 -8.45 -2.60
CA PHE A 414 13.53 -7.62 -3.02
C PHE A 414 14.70 -7.79 -2.06
N SER A 415 14.47 -7.74 -0.74
CA SER A 415 15.55 -8.07 0.21
C SER A 415 15.85 -9.56 0.29
N LYS A 416 15.00 -10.52 -0.09
CA LYS A 416 15.41 -11.94 -0.17
C LYS A 416 16.34 -12.17 -1.35
N TRP A 417 16.19 -11.39 -2.41
CA TRP A 417 17.11 -11.36 -3.53
C TRP A 417 18.38 -10.66 -3.12
N VAL A 418 18.35 -9.38 -2.69
CA VAL A 418 19.52 -8.58 -2.27
C VAL A 418 20.22 -9.09 -0.98
N SER A 419 19.56 -9.91 -0.15
CA SER A 419 20.17 -10.55 1.03
C SER A 419 20.59 -12.01 0.83
N LYS A 420 20.60 -12.53 -0.40
CA LYS A 420 21.42 -13.72 -0.66
C LYS A 420 22.88 -13.25 -0.66
N PRO A 421 23.83 -14.00 -0.10
CA PRO A 421 25.26 -13.63 -0.14
C PRO A 421 25.87 -13.52 -1.56
N SER A 422 25.06 -13.67 -2.62
CA SER A 422 25.44 -13.65 -4.03
C SER A 422 24.74 -12.56 -4.86
N SER A 423 24.05 -11.60 -4.24
CA SER A 423 23.23 -10.57 -4.91
C SER A 423 23.73 -9.14 -4.64
N SER A 424 24.98 -8.89 -4.97
CA SER A 424 25.45 -7.53 -5.19
C SER A 424 24.66 -6.93 -6.36
N VAL A 425 24.12 -5.72 -6.18
CA VAL A 425 23.73 -4.88 -7.32
C VAL A 425 25.00 -4.68 -8.14
N SER A 426 25.00 -5.01 -9.42
CA SER A 426 26.22 -4.91 -10.23
C SER A 426 26.46 -3.45 -10.64
N PRO A 427 27.71 -3.06 -10.96
CA PRO A 427 27.99 -1.69 -11.38
C PRO A 427 27.19 -1.21 -12.60
N ILE A 428 26.77 -2.12 -13.50
CA ILE A 428 25.88 -1.78 -14.63
C ILE A 428 24.52 -1.28 -14.15
N GLU A 429 23.92 -1.94 -13.15
CA GLU A 429 22.58 -1.61 -12.64
C GLU A 429 22.57 -0.18 -12.04
N LYS A 430 23.68 0.28 -11.45
CA LYS A 430 23.78 1.68 -11.02
C LYS A 430 23.88 2.64 -12.21
N LYS A 431 24.75 2.35 -13.17
CA LYS A 431 24.98 3.23 -14.32
C LYS A 431 23.70 3.44 -15.12
N ASP A 432 22.94 2.37 -15.29
CA ASP A 432 21.61 2.37 -15.91
C ASP A 432 20.61 3.23 -15.11
N MET A 433 20.62 3.19 -13.77
CA MET A 433 19.78 4.07 -12.95
C MET A 433 20.18 5.56 -13.04
N LEU A 434 21.47 5.87 -13.21
CA LEU A 434 21.93 7.23 -13.46
C LEU A 434 21.45 7.73 -14.83
N ILE A 435 21.51 6.90 -15.87
CA ILE A 435 20.96 7.22 -17.20
C ILE A 435 19.47 7.58 -17.10
N THR A 436 18.71 6.78 -16.35
CA THR A 436 17.28 7.04 -16.09
C THR A 436 17.06 8.40 -15.44
N SER A 437 17.94 8.78 -14.53
CA SER A 437 17.90 10.07 -13.83
C SER A 437 18.18 11.24 -14.78
N LEU A 438 19.16 11.09 -15.67
CA LEU A 438 19.56 12.11 -16.65
C LEU A 438 18.48 12.36 -17.71
N GLY A 439 17.83 11.29 -18.18
CA GLY A 439 16.71 11.38 -19.14
C GLY A 439 15.53 12.23 -18.66
N THR A 440 15.37 12.41 -17.34
CA THR A 440 14.28 13.22 -16.74
C THR A 440 14.29 14.65 -17.29
N ARG A 441 15.47 15.25 -17.51
CA ARG A 441 15.57 16.62 -18.03
C ARG A 441 15.07 16.73 -19.46
N ILE A 442 15.25 15.69 -20.27
CA ILE A 442 14.71 15.62 -21.65
C ILE A 442 13.19 15.61 -21.59
N VAL A 443 12.61 14.70 -20.80
CA VAL A 443 11.16 14.58 -20.62
C VAL A 443 10.54 15.88 -20.13
N LEU A 444 11.12 16.54 -19.11
CA LEU A 444 10.65 17.84 -18.61
C LEU A 444 10.52 18.88 -19.75
N GLN A 445 11.47 18.92 -20.68
CA GLN A 445 11.39 19.81 -21.85
C GLN A 445 10.37 19.37 -22.90
N GLN A 446 10.07 18.07 -23.00
CA GLN A 446 9.01 17.55 -23.87
C GLN A 446 7.61 17.82 -23.29
N VAL A 447 7.47 17.96 -21.97
CA VAL A 447 6.18 18.22 -21.30
C VAL A 447 5.70 19.66 -21.49
N SER A 448 6.44 20.64 -20.97
CA SER A 448 6.05 22.05 -21.02
C SER A 448 7.27 22.97 -20.87
N PRO A 449 7.24 24.21 -21.42
CA PRO A 449 8.37 25.13 -21.33
C PRO A 449 8.80 25.43 -19.90
N GLU A 450 7.84 25.53 -18.97
CA GLU A 450 8.08 25.87 -17.57
C GLU A 450 8.55 24.69 -16.70
N SER A 451 8.44 23.44 -17.17
CA SER A 451 8.68 22.24 -16.34
C SER A 451 10.11 22.17 -15.81
N ARG A 452 11.14 22.55 -16.58
CA ARG A 452 12.52 22.56 -16.07
C ARG A 452 12.71 23.54 -14.91
N ALA A 453 12.20 24.76 -15.05
CA ALA A 453 12.30 25.78 -14.01
C ALA A 453 11.57 25.34 -12.73
N ILE A 454 10.38 24.72 -12.85
CA ILE A 454 9.65 24.15 -11.71
C ILE A 454 10.49 23.04 -11.03
N PHE A 455 11.05 22.11 -11.81
CA PHE A 455 11.89 21.04 -11.29
C PHE A 455 13.08 21.58 -10.49
N ASP A 456 13.85 22.49 -11.10
CA ASP A 456 15.03 23.07 -10.47
C ASP A 456 14.64 23.93 -9.26
N PHE A 457 13.48 24.61 -9.27
CA PHE A 457 12.96 25.34 -8.11
C PHE A 457 12.68 24.40 -6.92
N ILE A 458 12.06 23.23 -7.16
CA ILE A 458 11.79 22.25 -6.11
C ILE A 458 13.09 21.74 -5.49
N LEU A 459 14.08 21.40 -6.32
CA LEU A 459 15.36 20.88 -5.84
C LEU A 459 16.17 21.95 -5.11
N GLU A 460 16.18 23.19 -5.61
CA GLU A 460 16.86 24.29 -4.95
C GLU A 460 16.19 24.67 -3.63
N LEU A 461 14.86 24.61 -3.57
CA LEU A 461 14.13 24.83 -2.33
C LEU A 461 14.47 23.76 -1.29
N TYR A 462 14.54 22.48 -1.67
CA TYR A 462 15.00 21.39 -0.81
C TYR A 462 16.39 21.65 -0.24
N ARG A 463 17.34 22.13 -1.07
CA ARG A 463 18.69 22.50 -0.62
C ARG A 463 18.66 23.67 0.35
N SER A 464 17.86 24.70 0.05
CA SER A 464 17.75 25.91 0.88
C SER A 464 17.22 25.63 2.30
N CYS A 465 16.40 24.59 2.47
CA CYS A 465 15.88 24.15 3.77
C CYS A 465 16.58 22.89 4.30
N SER A 466 17.57 22.34 3.58
CA SER A 466 18.25 21.08 3.92
C SER A 466 17.28 19.91 4.16
N GLY A 467 16.16 19.87 3.43
CA GLY A 467 15.09 18.89 3.60
C GLY A 467 14.19 19.08 4.83
N ASP A 468 14.41 20.12 5.65
CA ASP A 468 13.52 20.50 6.75
C ASP A 468 12.40 21.42 6.24
N TRP A 469 11.36 20.83 5.65
CA TRP A 469 10.25 21.58 5.05
C TRP A 469 9.50 22.47 6.06
N HIS A 470 9.43 22.08 7.34
CA HIS A 470 8.77 22.89 8.37
C HIS A 470 9.50 24.20 8.66
N SER A 471 10.79 24.31 8.30
CA SER A 471 11.54 25.57 8.37
C SER A 471 11.02 26.65 7.39
N LEU A 472 10.16 26.27 6.45
CA LEU A 472 9.52 27.18 5.49
C LEU A 472 8.24 27.83 6.05
N ILE A 473 7.72 27.38 7.20
CA ILE A 473 6.50 27.92 7.79
C ILE A 473 6.67 29.42 8.10
N SER A 474 5.70 30.21 7.66
CA SER A 474 5.65 31.66 7.84
C SER A 474 4.21 32.13 7.97
N PRO A 475 3.93 33.41 8.31
CA PRO A 475 2.56 33.92 8.34
C PRO A 475 1.78 33.73 7.04
N ASP A 476 2.48 33.66 5.90
CA ASP A 476 1.91 33.47 4.57
C ASP A 476 1.91 32.00 4.12
N LEU A 477 2.53 31.09 4.88
CA LEU A 477 2.63 29.65 4.60
C LEU A 477 2.48 28.84 5.89
N ASP A 478 1.24 28.47 6.21
CA ASP A 478 0.93 27.58 7.33
C ASP A 478 1.14 26.09 6.98
N ASP A 479 0.93 25.20 7.94
CA ASP A 479 1.17 23.76 7.79
C ASP A 479 0.27 23.11 6.72
N GLU A 480 -0.98 23.57 6.59
CA GLU A 480 -1.93 23.07 5.58
C GLU A 480 -1.49 23.48 4.17
N ASN A 481 -1.15 24.76 3.97
CA ASN A 481 -0.65 25.25 2.68
C ASN A 481 0.73 24.68 2.34
N LEU A 482 1.60 24.46 3.34
CA LEU A 482 2.90 23.83 3.13
C LEU A 482 2.71 22.45 2.54
N GLN A 483 1.85 21.64 3.13
CA GLN A 483 1.62 20.32 2.56
C GLN A 483 0.97 20.38 1.18
N ALA A 484 0.01 21.27 0.93
CA ALA A 484 -0.61 21.37 -0.39
C ALA A 484 0.44 21.65 -1.47
N LEU A 485 1.45 22.45 -1.12
CA LEU A 485 2.60 22.71 -1.95
C LEU A 485 3.52 21.49 -2.10
N LEU A 486 3.92 20.83 -1.01
CA LEU A 486 4.78 19.64 -1.06
C LEU A 486 4.14 18.51 -1.88
N THR A 487 2.82 18.39 -1.78
CA THR A 487 2.02 17.42 -2.51
C THR A 487 1.95 17.74 -4.01
N TYR A 488 1.80 19.01 -4.36
CA TYR A 488 1.98 19.45 -5.74
C TYR A 488 3.38 19.11 -6.26
N PHE A 489 4.43 19.36 -5.48
CA PHE A 489 5.81 19.02 -5.87
C PHE A 489 6.01 17.51 -6.05
N ALA A 490 5.51 16.67 -5.14
CA ALA A 490 5.59 15.23 -5.28
C ALA A 490 4.81 14.73 -6.50
N THR A 491 3.63 15.29 -6.78
CA THR A 491 2.84 14.97 -7.98
C THR A 491 3.59 15.39 -9.25
N PHE A 492 4.16 16.59 -9.27
CA PHE A 492 4.98 17.10 -10.36
C PHE A 492 6.17 16.18 -10.65
N LEU A 493 6.94 15.82 -9.63
CA LEU A 493 8.11 14.96 -9.77
C LEU A 493 7.74 13.54 -10.23
N SER A 494 6.61 13.00 -9.78
CA SER A 494 6.15 11.67 -10.22
C SER A 494 5.61 11.65 -11.66
N ASN A 495 5.14 12.78 -12.20
CA ASN A 495 4.70 12.90 -13.60
C ASN A 495 5.81 13.45 -14.52
N ILE A 496 6.95 13.85 -13.96
CA ILE A 496 8.03 14.54 -14.67
C ILE A 496 7.49 15.78 -15.41
N GLY A 497 6.63 16.56 -14.74
CA GLY A 497 6.01 17.75 -15.32
C GLY A 497 4.71 18.16 -14.62
N ASN A 498 4.17 19.33 -14.99
CA ASN A 498 2.94 19.90 -14.43
C ASN A 498 1.65 19.49 -15.19
N TYR A 499 1.73 18.40 -15.95
CA TYR A 499 0.64 17.78 -16.68
C TYR A 499 0.59 16.30 -16.30
N PHE A 500 -0.60 15.75 -16.07
CA PHE A 500 -0.72 14.32 -15.79
C PHE A 500 -0.29 13.51 -17.01
N GLY A 501 0.58 12.52 -16.81
CA GLY A 501 1.00 11.64 -17.92
C GLY A 501 -0.20 10.91 -18.55
N SER A 502 -1.21 10.56 -17.75
CA SER A 502 -2.48 10.05 -18.26
C SER A 502 -3.53 11.16 -18.38
N GLY A 503 -4.01 11.39 -19.60
CA GLY A 503 -5.06 12.36 -19.92
C GLY A 503 -4.57 13.79 -20.15
N ASP A 504 -3.27 14.05 -20.00
CA ASP A 504 -2.59 15.30 -20.38
C ASP A 504 -3.20 16.58 -19.81
N GLN A 505 -3.90 16.49 -18.67
CA GLN A 505 -4.50 17.64 -18.01
C GLN A 505 -3.48 18.37 -17.14
N LYS A 506 -3.47 19.70 -17.20
CA LYS A 506 -2.66 20.54 -16.31
C LYS A 506 -3.16 20.42 -14.88
N PHE A 507 -2.24 20.35 -13.92
CA PHE A 507 -2.56 20.53 -12.50
C PHE A 507 -1.71 21.67 -11.93
N ILE A 508 -2.30 22.42 -10.99
CA ILE A 508 -1.72 23.65 -10.44
C ILE A 508 -1.55 23.54 -8.93
N PRO A 509 -0.57 24.25 -8.32
CA PRO A 509 -0.40 24.25 -6.88
C PRO A 509 -1.60 24.92 -6.18
N GLY A 510 -2.07 24.28 -5.10
CA GLY A 510 -3.22 24.73 -4.30
C GLY A 510 -2.94 25.90 -3.34
N VAL A 511 -1.86 26.65 -3.55
CA VAL A 511 -1.43 27.78 -2.69
C VAL A 511 -1.53 29.11 -3.41
N ASN A 512 -1.64 30.23 -2.69
CA ASN A 512 -1.70 31.58 -3.26
C ASN A 512 -0.39 32.00 -3.96
N ASP A 513 -0.46 32.91 -4.95
CA ASP A 513 0.73 33.36 -5.73
C ASP A 513 1.82 33.98 -4.83
N GLY A 514 1.41 34.67 -3.77
CA GLY A 514 2.33 35.27 -2.79
C GLY A 514 3.21 34.24 -2.08
N VAL A 515 2.78 32.99 -1.96
CA VAL A 515 3.54 31.91 -1.31
C VAL A 515 4.78 31.56 -2.12
N LEU A 516 4.62 31.30 -3.42
CA LEU A 516 5.75 30.94 -4.28
C LEU A 516 6.74 32.11 -4.40
N LEU A 517 6.24 33.35 -4.47
CA LEU A 517 7.09 34.54 -4.45
C LEU A 517 7.86 34.70 -3.13
N ALA A 518 7.22 34.46 -1.99
CA ALA A 518 7.88 34.51 -0.68
C ALA A 518 8.98 33.45 -0.56
N LEU A 519 8.72 32.23 -1.05
CA LEU A 519 9.73 31.17 -1.11
C LEU A 519 10.87 31.51 -2.08
N ALA A 520 10.57 32.20 -3.18
CA ALA A 520 11.57 32.64 -4.15
C ALA A 520 12.61 33.59 -3.53
N GLY A 521 12.20 34.50 -2.64
CA GLY A 521 13.09 35.46 -1.99
C GLY A 521 14.14 34.88 -1.02
N ARG A 522 14.22 33.54 -0.88
CA ARG A 522 15.18 32.88 0.00
C ARG A 522 16.58 32.73 -0.60
N SER A 523 16.69 32.71 -1.92
CA SER A 523 17.99 32.69 -2.61
C SER A 523 17.87 33.35 -3.98
N ARG A 524 18.99 33.88 -4.49
CA ARG A 524 18.99 34.50 -5.82
C ARG A 524 18.58 33.53 -6.92
N THR A 525 19.03 32.27 -6.81
CA THR A 525 18.66 31.20 -7.73
C THR A 525 17.15 30.93 -7.73
N LEU A 526 16.51 30.92 -6.56
CA LEU A 526 15.06 30.74 -6.47
C LEU A 526 14.29 31.94 -7.05
N GLU A 527 14.78 33.18 -6.91
CA GLU A 527 14.21 34.36 -7.56
C GLU A 527 14.26 34.26 -9.09
N ASP A 528 15.41 33.88 -9.64
CA ASP A 528 15.61 33.75 -11.08
C ASP A 528 14.71 32.62 -11.65
N LEU A 529 14.67 31.46 -10.99
CA LEU A 529 13.80 30.33 -11.36
C LEU A 529 12.30 30.69 -11.27
N TYR A 530 11.89 31.43 -10.24
CA TYR A 530 10.53 31.93 -10.13
C TYR A 530 10.20 32.88 -11.28
N GLY A 531 11.14 33.74 -11.69
CA GLY A 531 11.03 34.60 -12.87
C GLY A 531 10.68 33.82 -14.14
N GLU A 532 11.25 32.63 -14.33
CA GLU A 532 11.00 31.77 -15.49
C GLU A 532 9.64 31.04 -15.44
N MET A 533 9.16 30.63 -14.26
CA MET A 533 7.96 29.79 -14.13
C MET A 533 6.68 30.52 -13.71
N HIS A 534 6.76 31.67 -13.03
CA HIS A 534 5.60 32.28 -12.35
C HIS A 534 4.42 32.59 -13.27
N GLY A 535 4.69 33.00 -14.52
CA GLY A 535 3.68 33.32 -15.52
C GLY A 535 2.91 32.12 -16.06
N SER A 536 3.38 30.89 -15.81
CA SER A 536 2.81 29.67 -16.39
C SER A 536 2.37 28.65 -15.36
N VAL A 537 3.02 28.55 -14.20
CA VAL A 537 2.81 27.48 -13.21
C VAL A 537 1.37 27.40 -12.68
N LYS A 538 0.66 28.54 -12.60
CA LYS A 538 -0.73 28.63 -12.12
C LYS A 538 -1.74 29.12 -13.15
N VAL A 539 -1.27 29.59 -14.31
CA VAL A 539 -2.13 30.17 -15.34
C VAL A 539 -2.80 29.06 -16.14
N THR A 540 -4.12 29.18 -16.29
CA THR A 540 -4.94 28.39 -17.20
C THR A 540 -5.85 29.36 -17.97
N PRO A 541 -6.03 29.18 -19.29
CA PRO A 541 -5.37 28.19 -20.17
C PRO A 541 -3.84 28.36 -20.29
N PRO A 542 -3.09 27.36 -20.82
CA PRO A 542 -3.59 26.11 -21.40
C PRO A 542 -4.06 25.11 -20.35
N PHE A 543 -5.14 24.38 -20.65
CA PHE A 543 -5.76 23.39 -19.75
C PHE A 543 -5.21 21.98 -19.91
N SER A 544 -4.71 21.64 -21.11
CA SER A 544 -4.15 20.32 -21.42
C SER A 544 -3.03 20.41 -22.46
N LEU A 545 -2.33 19.30 -22.68
CA LEU A 545 -1.48 19.16 -23.86
C LEU A 545 -2.34 18.87 -25.11
N GLY A 546 -1.85 19.32 -26.26
CA GLY A 546 -2.54 19.20 -27.54
C GLY A 546 -1.85 20.03 -28.62
N TYR A 547 -2.45 20.10 -29.81
CA TYR A 547 -1.98 21.05 -30.83
C TYR A 547 -1.92 22.48 -30.26
N PRO A 548 -0.89 23.29 -30.56
CA PRO A 548 -0.80 24.64 -30.03
C PRO A 548 -2.06 25.47 -30.36
N SER A 549 -2.74 25.96 -29.32
CA SER A 549 -3.97 26.77 -29.44
C SER A 549 -4.09 27.74 -28.26
N ASP A 550 -5.21 28.45 -28.16
CA ASP A 550 -5.49 29.28 -26.98
C ASP A 550 -5.82 28.42 -25.73
N ASP A 551 -6.20 27.16 -25.90
CA ASP A 551 -6.62 26.24 -24.81
C ASP A 551 -5.61 25.12 -24.50
N THR A 552 -4.69 24.83 -25.43
CA THR A 552 -3.77 23.68 -25.39
C THR A 552 -2.36 24.07 -25.80
N GLN A 553 -1.35 23.33 -25.31
CA GLN A 553 0.05 23.53 -25.68
C GLN A 553 0.80 22.23 -25.97
N SER A 554 1.95 22.31 -26.62
CA SER A 554 2.86 21.18 -26.80
C SER A 554 4.29 21.68 -27.02
N SER A 555 5.24 21.15 -26.25
CA SER A 555 6.65 21.47 -26.40
C SER A 555 7.34 20.75 -27.54
N TYR A 556 6.63 19.91 -28.31
CA TYR A 556 7.12 19.38 -29.60
C TYR A 556 7.05 20.42 -30.72
N TYR A 557 6.28 21.50 -30.52
CA TYR A 557 6.00 22.54 -31.51
C TYR A 557 6.32 23.92 -30.95
N LEU A 558 7.50 24.42 -31.28
CA LEU A 558 8.12 25.63 -30.74
C LEU A 558 7.98 26.83 -31.70
N GLY A 559 8.21 28.02 -31.16
CA GLY A 559 8.16 29.29 -31.92
C GLY A 559 6.79 29.96 -31.85
N GLY A 560 6.52 30.93 -32.73
CA GLY A 560 5.20 31.59 -32.82
C GLY A 560 4.05 30.61 -33.11
N LYS A 561 2.79 31.10 -33.18
CA LYS A 561 1.58 30.27 -33.42
C LYS A 561 1.72 29.38 -34.67
N ILE A 562 2.23 28.17 -34.48
CA ILE A 562 2.38 27.12 -35.49
C ILE A 562 1.08 26.34 -35.55
N THR A 563 0.60 26.08 -36.76
CA THR A 563 -0.70 25.45 -37.01
C THR A 563 -0.57 23.96 -37.29
N GLU A 564 -1.64 23.21 -37.05
CA GLU A 564 -1.73 21.78 -37.40
C GLU A 564 -1.42 21.51 -38.89
N ALA A 565 -1.89 22.39 -39.78
CA ALA A 565 -1.62 22.29 -41.21
C ALA A 565 -0.12 22.44 -41.54
N GLU A 566 0.57 23.35 -40.86
CA GLU A 566 2.02 23.53 -41.01
C GLU A 566 2.78 22.31 -40.46
N ILE A 567 2.39 21.80 -39.30
CA ILE A 567 2.95 20.59 -38.68
C ILE A 567 2.82 19.39 -39.63
N THR A 568 1.62 19.21 -40.20
CA THR A 568 1.34 18.14 -41.16
C THR A 568 2.19 18.30 -42.42
N ALA A 569 2.35 19.53 -42.92
CA ALA A 569 3.17 19.80 -44.09
C ALA A 569 4.65 19.48 -43.85
N VAL A 570 5.21 19.90 -42.71
CA VAL A 570 6.60 19.58 -42.34
C VAL A 570 6.78 18.08 -42.15
N SER A 571 5.86 17.40 -41.46
CA SER A 571 5.96 15.96 -41.22
C SER A 571 5.89 15.16 -42.52
N ARG A 572 5.07 15.57 -43.50
CA ARG A 572 5.08 14.99 -44.86
C ARG A 572 6.38 15.18 -45.60
N ILE A 573 7.06 16.33 -45.43
CA ILE A 573 8.37 16.58 -46.05
C ILE A 573 9.41 15.62 -45.46
N LEU A 574 9.40 15.41 -44.14
CA LEU A 574 10.28 14.44 -43.48
C LEU A 574 10.05 13.02 -44.03
N GLU A 575 8.79 12.60 -44.09
CA GLU A 575 8.40 11.29 -44.64
C GLU A 575 8.87 11.11 -46.10
N GLN A 576 8.65 12.11 -46.97
CA GLN A 576 9.08 12.08 -48.37
C GLN A 576 10.59 11.98 -48.56
N ASN A 577 11.36 12.44 -47.56
CA ASN A 577 12.82 12.40 -47.57
C ASN A 577 13.36 11.28 -46.65
N THR A 578 12.51 10.33 -46.25
CA THR A 578 12.87 9.19 -45.39
C THR A 578 13.54 9.59 -44.08
N ILE A 579 13.13 10.72 -43.50
CA ILE A 579 13.61 11.19 -42.19
C ILE A 579 12.61 10.75 -41.14
N PHE A 580 13.06 9.91 -40.21
CA PHE A 580 12.26 9.39 -39.11
C PHE A 580 11.96 10.50 -38.06
N PRO A 581 10.69 10.70 -37.63
CA PRO A 581 10.30 11.82 -36.78
C PRO A 581 10.47 11.61 -35.26
N GLU A 582 10.72 10.40 -34.78
CA GLU A 582 10.55 9.99 -33.38
C GLU A 582 11.38 10.82 -32.40
N ASN A 583 12.61 11.18 -32.75
CA ASN A 583 13.53 11.97 -31.92
C ASN A 583 13.59 13.45 -32.33
N THR A 584 12.49 14.00 -32.88
CA THR A 584 12.45 15.37 -33.41
C THR A 584 11.47 16.30 -32.70
N ARG A 585 11.74 17.61 -32.76
CA ARG A 585 10.79 18.71 -32.52
C ARG A 585 10.72 19.65 -33.71
N ILE A 586 9.64 20.42 -33.86
CA ILE A 586 9.53 21.45 -34.89
C ILE A 586 9.54 22.82 -34.24
N ARG A 587 10.35 23.75 -34.76
CA ARG A 587 10.34 25.16 -34.42
C ARG A 587 9.98 26.00 -35.64
N LYS A 588 8.96 26.84 -35.54
CA LYS A 588 8.67 27.88 -36.53
C LYS A 588 9.64 29.04 -36.34
N ARG A 589 10.32 29.46 -37.41
CA ARG A 589 11.26 30.59 -37.37
C ARG A 589 10.52 31.92 -37.33
N ASP A 590 10.99 32.85 -36.50
CA ASP A 590 10.35 34.16 -36.30
C ASP A 590 10.33 35.05 -37.55
N ASP A 591 11.28 34.84 -38.45
CA ASP A 591 11.38 35.54 -39.73
C ASP A 591 10.39 35.03 -40.80
N ASN A 592 9.55 34.03 -40.45
CA ASN A 592 8.63 33.33 -41.35
C ASN A 592 9.31 32.75 -42.60
N THR A 593 10.62 32.50 -42.56
CA THR A 593 11.37 31.91 -43.67
C THR A 593 11.28 30.38 -43.70
N GLY A 594 10.57 29.76 -42.75
CA GLY A 594 10.24 28.35 -42.71
C GLY A 594 10.38 27.75 -41.31
N PHE A 595 10.81 26.48 -41.25
CA PHE A 595 10.81 25.69 -40.01
C PHE A 595 12.20 25.08 -39.76
N ASP A 596 12.57 24.95 -38.48
CA ASP A 596 13.68 24.11 -38.05
C ASP A 596 13.10 22.81 -37.46
N VAL A 597 13.58 21.67 -37.93
CA VAL A 597 13.33 20.35 -37.33
C VAL A 597 14.53 20.06 -36.45
N LEU A 598 14.32 20.14 -35.13
CA LEU A 598 15.35 19.95 -34.12
C LEU A 598 15.50 18.45 -33.88
N LEU A 599 16.69 17.92 -34.15
CA LEU A 599 17.04 16.52 -33.95
C LEU A 599 17.74 16.37 -32.60
N ALA A 600 17.28 15.40 -31.79
CA ALA A 600 17.90 15.08 -30.52
C ALA A 600 19.28 14.43 -30.73
N SER A 601 20.35 15.17 -30.41
CA SER A 601 21.73 14.73 -30.61
C SER A 601 22.70 15.53 -29.74
N VAL A 602 23.84 14.94 -29.40
CA VAL A 602 24.98 15.67 -28.81
C VAL A 602 25.61 16.60 -29.84
N GLU A 603 25.78 16.12 -31.06
CA GLU A 603 26.35 16.88 -32.16
C GLU A 603 25.42 18.03 -32.57
N ARG A 604 25.99 19.23 -32.75
CA ARG A 604 25.27 20.46 -33.04
C ARG A 604 25.53 20.90 -34.48
N GLY A 605 24.51 21.39 -35.18
CA GLY A 605 24.69 22.02 -36.50
C GLY A 605 23.53 21.78 -37.46
N GLU A 606 23.56 22.47 -38.60
CA GLU A 606 22.63 22.23 -39.70
C GLU A 606 23.06 20.98 -40.48
N LEU A 607 22.18 19.98 -40.56
CA LEU A 607 22.43 18.69 -41.21
C LEU A 607 21.90 18.67 -42.65
N ALA A 608 20.74 19.26 -42.88
CA ALA A 608 20.09 19.33 -44.18
C ALA A 608 19.14 20.52 -44.28
N SER A 609 18.81 20.93 -45.51
CA SER A 609 17.85 21.99 -45.79
C SER A 609 16.99 21.59 -46.98
N LEU A 610 15.67 21.49 -46.76
CA LEU A 610 14.68 21.00 -47.71
C LEU A 610 13.74 22.15 -48.12
N PRO A 611 13.35 22.28 -49.39
CA PRO A 611 12.45 23.34 -49.82
C PRO A 611 11.01 23.09 -49.34
N LEU A 612 10.29 24.16 -48.98
CA LEU A 612 8.85 24.07 -48.73
C LEU A 612 8.06 23.88 -50.04
N PRO A 613 6.89 23.18 -50.04
CA PRO A 613 6.09 22.90 -51.24
C PRO A 613 5.64 24.14 -52.02
N ASN A 614 5.51 25.28 -51.34
CA ASN A 614 5.12 26.56 -51.94
C ASN A 614 6.30 27.32 -52.59
N GLY A 615 7.53 26.77 -52.51
CA GLY A 615 8.76 27.40 -52.99
C GLY A 615 9.22 28.64 -52.21
N LYS A 616 8.55 28.98 -51.10
CA LYS A 616 8.83 30.16 -50.27
C LYS A 616 9.21 29.71 -48.87
N GLY A 617 10.51 29.50 -48.67
CA GLY A 617 11.10 29.09 -47.39
C GLY A 617 11.62 27.66 -47.37
N THR A 618 12.22 27.25 -46.25
CA THR A 618 12.86 25.93 -46.10
C THR A 618 12.52 25.24 -44.78
N VAL A 619 12.61 23.92 -44.78
CA VAL A 619 12.66 23.07 -43.59
C VAL A 619 14.12 22.70 -43.35
N ARG A 620 14.73 23.16 -42.27
CA ARG A 620 16.12 22.84 -41.92
C ARG A 620 16.16 21.75 -40.87
N LEU A 621 16.94 20.70 -41.10
CA LEU A 621 17.24 19.71 -40.08
C LEU A 621 18.44 20.20 -39.27
N VAL A 622 18.27 20.33 -37.95
CA VAL A 622 19.27 20.92 -37.06
C VAL A 622 19.54 19.97 -35.90
N GLY A 623 20.76 19.45 -35.80
CA GLY A 623 21.22 18.67 -34.66
C GLY A 623 21.53 19.53 -33.45
N GLY A 624 21.46 18.93 -32.27
CA GLY A 624 21.86 19.52 -30.99
C GLY A 624 20.71 19.72 -30.02
N ASP A 625 19.52 19.18 -30.29
CA ASP A 625 18.43 19.22 -29.32
C ASP A 625 18.78 18.32 -28.13
N TYR A 626 18.57 18.82 -26.91
CA TYR A 626 18.96 18.16 -25.65
C TYR A 626 20.46 17.80 -25.51
N SER A 627 21.35 18.43 -26.27
CA SER A 627 22.75 18.01 -26.39
C SER A 627 23.48 17.81 -25.05
N ASP A 628 23.26 18.71 -24.10
CA ASP A 628 23.98 18.70 -22.82
C ASP A 628 23.50 17.55 -21.92
N ASP A 629 22.21 17.22 -21.99
CA ASP A 629 21.62 16.09 -21.25
C ASP A 629 22.02 14.76 -21.92
N LEU A 630 21.99 14.69 -23.25
CA LEU A 630 22.42 13.51 -24.02
C LEU A 630 23.91 13.23 -23.89
N GLU A 631 24.77 14.26 -23.76
CA GLU A 631 26.20 14.07 -23.55
C GLU A 631 26.46 13.33 -22.22
N ARG A 632 25.74 13.72 -21.15
CA ARG A 632 25.80 13.03 -19.86
C ARG A 632 25.27 11.61 -19.96
N VAL A 633 24.15 11.39 -20.69
CA VAL A 633 23.60 10.05 -20.93
C VAL A 633 24.60 9.15 -21.65
N CYS A 634 25.24 9.64 -22.72
CA CYS A 634 26.28 8.92 -23.47
C CYS A 634 27.49 8.58 -22.61
N ALA A 635 27.91 9.49 -21.72
CA ALA A 635 29.01 9.23 -20.79
C ALA A 635 28.68 8.08 -19.83
N GLU A 636 27.47 8.05 -19.26
CA GLU A 636 27.06 6.97 -18.37
C GLU A 636 26.83 5.65 -19.11
N LEU A 637 26.29 5.67 -20.34
CA LEU A 637 26.17 4.48 -21.20
C LEU A 637 27.54 3.89 -21.56
N THR A 638 28.53 4.75 -21.81
CA THR A 638 29.91 4.32 -22.08
C THR A 638 30.49 3.58 -20.87
N GLU A 639 30.25 4.08 -19.66
CA GLU A 639 30.65 3.37 -18.45
C GLU A 639 29.84 2.10 -18.21
N ALA A 640 28.53 2.08 -18.50
CA ALA A 640 27.67 0.91 -18.37
C ALA A 640 28.12 -0.23 -19.30
N SER A 641 28.51 0.09 -20.54
CA SER A 641 28.92 -0.91 -21.55
C SER A 641 30.11 -1.77 -21.13
N LYS A 642 30.97 -1.28 -20.23
CA LYS A 642 32.10 -2.04 -19.66
C LYS A 642 31.67 -3.26 -18.82
N TRP A 643 30.40 -3.27 -18.41
CA TRP A 643 29.82 -4.27 -17.52
C TRP A 643 28.75 -5.13 -18.21
N ALA A 644 28.63 -5.02 -19.54
CA ALA A 644 27.68 -5.80 -20.34
C ALA A 644 27.85 -7.30 -20.08
N ALA A 645 26.74 -8.02 -19.92
CA ALA A 645 26.78 -9.44 -19.59
C ALA A 645 27.14 -10.34 -20.78
N ASN A 646 26.97 -9.83 -22.01
CA ASN A 646 27.25 -10.53 -23.25
C ASN A 646 27.54 -9.54 -24.41
N ASP A 647 28.04 -10.06 -25.53
CA ASP A 647 28.42 -9.25 -26.69
C ASP A 647 27.25 -8.45 -27.27
N ARG A 648 26.03 -9.04 -27.29
CA ARG A 648 24.82 -8.36 -27.80
C ARG A 648 24.50 -7.12 -26.97
N GLN A 649 24.61 -7.19 -25.65
CA GLN A 649 24.44 -6.04 -24.76
C GLN A 649 25.47 -4.96 -25.04
N SER A 650 26.74 -5.33 -25.19
CA SER A 650 27.78 -4.37 -25.59
C SER A 650 27.44 -3.70 -26.92
N ASP A 651 26.94 -4.45 -27.90
CA ASP A 651 26.72 -3.97 -29.25
C ASP A 651 25.50 -3.04 -29.36
N PHE A 652 24.36 -3.38 -28.76
CA PHE A 652 23.22 -2.46 -28.78
C PHE A 652 23.48 -1.20 -27.94
N LEU A 653 24.26 -1.29 -26.84
CA LEU A 653 24.64 -0.10 -26.06
C LEU A 653 25.52 0.86 -26.86
N LYS A 654 26.44 0.35 -27.69
CA LYS A 654 27.23 1.19 -28.62
C LYS A 654 26.34 1.91 -29.63
N LEU A 655 25.34 1.22 -30.17
CA LEU A 655 24.39 1.81 -31.11
C LEU A 655 23.46 2.83 -30.45
N TYR A 656 23.08 2.65 -29.17
CA TYR A 656 22.42 3.71 -28.40
C TYR A 656 23.30 4.96 -28.28
N ILE A 657 24.58 4.78 -27.95
CA ILE A 657 25.54 5.89 -27.85
C ILE A 657 25.68 6.60 -29.20
N GLU A 658 25.83 5.87 -30.30
CA GLU A 658 25.92 6.43 -31.65
C GLU A 658 24.65 7.22 -32.01
N SER A 659 23.47 6.64 -31.73
CA SER A 659 22.19 7.28 -31.97
C SER A 659 22.04 8.58 -31.17
N PHE A 660 22.39 8.60 -29.89
CA PHE A 660 22.30 9.80 -29.06
C PHE A 660 23.38 10.83 -29.38
N GLN A 661 24.55 10.41 -29.88
CA GLN A 661 25.60 11.32 -30.33
C GLN A 661 25.20 12.05 -31.61
N THR A 662 24.76 11.30 -32.62
CA THR A 662 24.54 11.78 -33.99
C THR A 662 23.09 12.17 -34.29
N GLY A 663 22.13 11.63 -33.52
CA GLY A 663 20.71 11.71 -33.79
C GLY A 663 20.18 10.66 -34.79
N SER A 664 21.00 9.69 -35.22
CA SER A 664 20.56 8.66 -36.19
C SER A 664 19.55 7.69 -35.57
N LEU A 665 18.34 7.66 -36.13
CA LEU A 665 17.34 6.66 -35.80
C LEU A 665 17.60 5.32 -36.49
N GLU A 666 18.40 5.27 -37.56
CA GLU A 666 18.86 4.01 -38.15
C GLU A 666 19.76 3.25 -37.17
N ALA A 667 20.71 3.93 -36.52
CA ALA A 667 21.51 3.34 -35.44
C ALA A 667 20.62 2.86 -34.29
N TYR A 668 19.61 3.66 -33.90
CA TYR A 668 18.64 3.25 -32.89
C TYR A 668 17.87 1.99 -33.31
N ARG A 669 17.34 1.94 -34.53
CA ARG A 669 16.61 0.79 -35.06
C ARG A 669 17.48 -0.47 -35.08
N GLU A 670 18.73 -0.36 -35.50
CA GLU A 670 19.66 -1.49 -35.47
C GLU A 670 19.93 -1.97 -34.04
N SER A 671 20.05 -1.05 -33.08
CA SER A 671 20.15 -1.41 -31.66
C SER A 671 18.95 -2.25 -31.20
N GLN A 672 17.73 -1.91 -31.66
CA GLN A 672 16.51 -2.65 -31.32
C GLN A 672 16.51 -4.06 -31.93
N ARG A 673 17.01 -4.22 -33.16
CA ARG A 673 17.16 -5.55 -33.80
C ARG A 673 18.07 -6.46 -32.97
N ILE A 674 19.16 -5.92 -32.43
CA ILE A 674 20.08 -6.66 -31.55
C ILE A 674 19.44 -6.92 -30.18
N TRP A 675 18.80 -5.92 -29.58
CA TRP A 675 18.17 -6.02 -28.26
C TRP A 675 17.07 -7.08 -28.20
N VAL A 676 16.22 -7.18 -29.23
CA VAL A 676 15.18 -8.22 -29.32
C VAL A 676 15.77 -9.65 -29.27
N ARG A 677 16.99 -9.82 -29.78
CA ARG A 677 17.71 -11.10 -29.82
C ARG A 677 18.45 -11.41 -28.51
N ASP A 678 18.59 -10.45 -27.60
CA ASP A 678 19.10 -10.67 -26.23
C ASP A 678 17.99 -11.25 -25.35
N LYS A 679 17.81 -12.58 -25.40
CA LYS A 679 16.71 -13.28 -24.73
C LYS A 679 16.98 -13.52 -23.24
N ALA A 680 15.95 -13.31 -22.41
CA ALA A 680 15.97 -13.53 -20.97
C ALA A 680 17.17 -12.90 -20.24
N PRO A 681 17.46 -11.60 -20.45
CA PRO A 681 18.53 -10.94 -19.72
C PRO A 681 18.15 -10.83 -18.24
N ARG A 682 19.15 -10.93 -17.36
CA ARG A 682 18.94 -10.71 -15.92
C ARG A 682 18.50 -9.27 -15.64
N VAL A 683 19.17 -8.32 -16.30
CA VAL A 683 18.87 -6.89 -16.23
C VAL A 683 18.32 -6.50 -17.60
N GLU A 684 17.06 -6.09 -17.63
CA GLU A 684 16.42 -5.56 -18.83
C GLU A 684 16.54 -4.03 -18.84
N ASN A 685 16.88 -3.47 -20.01
CA ASN A 685 16.99 -2.04 -20.20
C ASN A 685 16.23 -1.59 -21.46
N ILE A 686 15.55 -0.46 -21.35
CA ILE A 686 14.81 0.17 -22.45
C ILE A 686 15.12 1.65 -22.39
N PHE A 687 15.89 2.15 -23.35
CA PHE A 687 16.32 3.55 -23.42
C PHE A 687 16.04 4.13 -24.80
N GLY A 688 15.61 5.38 -24.88
CA GLY A 688 15.50 6.13 -26.13
C GLY A 688 14.22 6.92 -26.28
N PHE A 689 13.90 7.32 -27.51
CA PHE A 689 12.64 8.00 -27.85
C PHE A 689 11.65 6.94 -28.30
N VAL A 690 10.78 6.48 -27.38
CA VAL A 690 10.05 5.21 -27.53
C VAL A 690 8.58 5.42 -27.89
N GLU A 691 7.83 6.11 -27.02
CA GLU A 691 6.36 6.17 -27.10
C GLU A 691 5.85 7.53 -27.61
N PRO A 692 4.99 7.58 -28.66
CA PRO A 692 4.53 8.84 -29.26
C PRO A 692 3.25 9.43 -28.67
N TYR A 693 2.75 8.93 -27.54
CA TYR A 693 1.41 9.26 -27.03
C TYR A 693 1.15 10.75 -26.75
N ARG A 694 2.20 11.52 -26.44
CA ARG A 694 2.07 12.93 -26.01
C ARG A 694 2.30 13.95 -27.12
N ASP A 695 2.78 13.49 -28.28
CA ASP A 695 2.73 14.31 -29.48
C ASP A 695 1.27 14.32 -29.99
N PRO A 696 0.59 15.48 -30.06
CA PRO A 696 -0.76 15.54 -30.62
C PRO A 696 -0.84 15.10 -32.09
N HIS A 697 0.28 15.07 -32.82
CA HIS A 697 0.35 14.50 -34.17
C HIS A 697 0.67 13.00 -34.17
N GLY A 698 1.12 12.44 -33.03
CA GLY A 698 1.33 11.01 -32.82
C GLY A 698 2.54 10.39 -33.51
N VAL A 699 3.54 11.19 -33.90
CA VAL A 699 4.73 10.68 -34.62
C VAL A 699 6.07 10.99 -33.92
N ARG A 700 6.09 11.89 -32.95
CA ARG A 700 7.27 12.21 -32.13
C ARG A 700 7.16 11.51 -30.80
N ALA A 701 8.25 10.88 -30.37
CA ALA A 701 8.27 10.05 -29.18
C ALA A 701 8.80 10.80 -27.94
N GLU A 702 8.27 10.46 -26.77
CA GLU A 702 8.82 10.86 -25.47
C GLU A 702 10.10 10.06 -25.19
N PHE A 703 11.08 10.70 -24.55
CA PHE A 703 12.25 9.99 -24.05
C PHE A 703 11.84 9.08 -22.89
N GLU A 704 12.26 7.83 -22.96
CA GLU A 704 11.98 6.81 -21.97
C GLU A 704 13.27 6.16 -21.51
N ALA A 705 13.37 5.91 -20.21
CA ALA A 705 14.42 5.05 -19.68
C ALA A 705 13.91 4.14 -18.57
N LEU A 706 14.04 2.83 -18.76
CA LEU A 706 13.68 1.80 -17.79
C LEU A 706 14.88 0.89 -17.55
N VAL A 707 15.09 0.58 -16.28
CA VAL A 707 16.03 -0.44 -15.82
C VAL A 707 15.26 -1.38 -14.93
N ALA A 708 15.36 -2.67 -15.18
CA ALA A 708 14.59 -3.64 -14.45
C ALA A 708 15.32 -4.97 -14.28
N ILE A 709 14.92 -5.73 -13.26
CA ILE A 709 15.44 -7.08 -13.01
C ILE A 709 14.33 -8.08 -13.31
N ALA A 710 14.64 -9.12 -14.08
CA ALA A 710 13.70 -10.21 -14.36
C ALA A 710 13.44 -11.07 -13.09
N ASP A 711 12.18 -11.46 -12.86
CA ASP A 711 11.82 -12.46 -11.87
C ASP A 711 11.81 -13.86 -12.53
N ASP A 712 12.77 -14.70 -12.15
CA ASP A 712 12.95 -16.04 -12.72
C ASP A 712 11.75 -16.98 -12.52
N GLU A 713 10.98 -16.84 -11.43
CA GLU A 713 9.86 -17.74 -11.14
C GLU A 713 8.63 -17.34 -11.95
N GLU A 714 8.29 -16.05 -11.98
CA GLU A 714 7.17 -15.52 -12.76
C GLU A 714 7.45 -15.64 -14.26
N THR A 715 8.67 -15.34 -14.70
CA THR A 715 9.09 -15.49 -16.11
C THR A 715 8.99 -16.94 -16.59
N LYS A 716 9.26 -17.95 -15.73
CA LYS A 716 9.04 -19.36 -16.09
C LYS A 716 7.57 -19.71 -16.30
N LEU A 717 6.65 -19.09 -15.57
CA LEU A 717 5.21 -19.28 -15.78
C LEU A 717 4.77 -18.65 -17.10
N LEU A 718 5.26 -17.44 -17.41
CA LEU A 718 5.01 -16.79 -18.70
C LEU A 718 5.57 -17.63 -19.86
N ALA A 719 6.77 -18.19 -19.72
CA ALA A 719 7.35 -19.09 -20.71
C ALA A 719 6.49 -20.35 -20.95
N LYS A 720 5.84 -20.89 -19.92
CA LYS A 720 4.88 -22.00 -20.09
C LYS A 720 3.64 -21.56 -20.86
N LEU A 721 3.12 -20.36 -20.59
CA LEU A 721 2.00 -19.81 -21.35
C LEU A 721 2.38 -19.66 -22.83
N VAL A 722 3.55 -19.09 -23.11
CA VAL A 722 4.10 -18.91 -24.46
C VAL A 722 4.23 -20.26 -25.19
N GLN A 723 4.70 -21.31 -24.51
CA GLN A 723 4.77 -22.66 -25.08
C GLN A 723 3.41 -23.28 -25.42
N ASN A 724 2.33 -22.80 -24.77
CA ASN A 724 0.96 -23.28 -24.97
C ASN A 724 0.09 -22.29 -25.76
N SER A 725 0.64 -21.17 -26.26
CA SER A 725 -0.12 -20.12 -26.96
C SER A 725 -0.97 -20.68 -28.10
N ASP A 726 -0.39 -21.57 -28.90
CA ASP A 726 -1.07 -22.19 -30.05
C ASP A 726 -2.37 -22.92 -29.65
N THR A 727 -2.40 -23.54 -28.47
CA THR A 727 -3.60 -24.20 -27.92
C THR A 727 -4.72 -23.20 -27.64
N PHE A 728 -4.38 -22.05 -27.07
CA PHE A 728 -5.37 -21.04 -26.66
C PHE A 728 -5.78 -20.13 -27.82
N ILE A 729 -4.91 -19.90 -28.80
CA ILE A 729 -5.23 -19.19 -30.05
C ILE A 729 -6.35 -19.93 -30.80
N ARG A 730 -6.32 -21.27 -30.82
CA ARG A 730 -7.38 -22.12 -31.44
C ARG A 730 -8.74 -22.01 -30.74
N ARG A 731 -8.85 -21.30 -29.61
CA ARG A 731 -10.10 -21.08 -28.86
C ARG A 731 -10.68 -19.68 -29.08
N LEU A 732 -9.94 -18.80 -29.76
CA LEU A 732 -10.39 -17.45 -30.09
C LEU A 732 -11.54 -17.50 -31.11
N PRO A 733 -12.43 -16.50 -31.14
CA PRO A 733 -13.69 -16.59 -31.89
C PRO A 733 -13.55 -16.60 -33.41
N TRP A 734 -12.37 -16.25 -33.95
CA TRP A 734 -12.07 -16.34 -35.38
C TRP A 734 -11.42 -17.66 -35.79
N ALA A 735 -11.17 -18.58 -34.84
CA ALA A 735 -10.55 -19.87 -35.11
C ALA A 735 -11.49 -20.76 -35.95
N THR A 736 -10.95 -21.33 -37.03
CA THR A 736 -11.62 -22.33 -37.87
C THR A 736 -10.68 -23.51 -38.12
N PRO A 737 -11.15 -24.67 -38.63
CA PRO A 737 -10.28 -25.84 -38.87
C PRO A 737 -9.07 -25.59 -39.80
N GLU A 738 -9.08 -24.52 -40.60
CA GLU A 738 -7.96 -24.09 -41.41
C GLU A 738 -6.76 -23.62 -40.56
N ASN A 739 -5.57 -23.54 -41.15
CA ASN A 739 -4.36 -23.08 -40.46
C ASN A 739 -4.15 -23.79 -39.11
N ASN A 740 -4.21 -25.14 -39.12
CA ASN A 740 -4.07 -25.98 -37.92
C ASN A 740 -5.04 -25.58 -36.78
N GLY A 741 -6.28 -25.25 -37.13
CA GLY A 741 -7.31 -24.85 -36.17
C GLY A 741 -7.30 -23.38 -35.77
N LYS A 742 -6.42 -22.54 -36.32
CA LYS A 742 -6.33 -21.11 -36.00
C LYS A 742 -7.14 -20.22 -36.96
N GLY A 743 -7.56 -20.77 -38.09
CA GLY A 743 -8.31 -20.06 -39.12
C GLY A 743 -7.47 -19.12 -39.99
N PRO A 744 -8.08 -18.59 -41.07
CA PRO A 744 -7.37 -17.81 -42.09
C PRO A 744 -6.99 -16.40 -41.63
N PHE A 745 -7.65 -15.88 -40.58
CA PHE A 745 -7.39 -14.55 -40.01
C PHE A 745 -6.32 -14.56 -38.91
N GLU A 746 -5.56 -15.64 -38.80
CA GLU A 746 -4.47 -15.80 -37.86
C GLU A 746 -3.16 -16.13 -38.58
N LYS A 747 -2.02 -15.81 -37.96
CA LYS A 747 -0.69 -16.09 -38.53
C LYS A 747 -0.43 -17.60 -38.58
N ASP A 748 0.24 -18.06 -39.63
CA ASP A 748 0.55 -19.49 -39.82
C ASP A 748 1.55 -19.98 -38.75
N LEU A 749 2.56 -19.18 -38.47
CA LEU A 749 3.50 -19.37 -37.36
C LEU A 749 3.24 -18.31 -36.28
N PHE A 750 2.96 -18.75 -35.05
CA PHE A 750 3.04 -17.88 -33.89
C PHE A 750 4.44 -18.05 -33.31
N GLU A 751 5.33 -17.10 -33.61
CA GLU A 751 6.66 -17.13 -33.02
C GLU A 751 6.58 -16.72 -31.55
N PRO A 752 6.98 -17.58 -30.60
CA PRO A 752 6.91 -17.28 -29.19
C PRO A 752 7.84 -16.08 -28.89
N PRO A 753 7.29 -14.92 -28.50
CA PRO A 753 8.12 -13.77 -28.18
C PRO A 753 8.90 -14.02 -26.88
N ASP A 754 9.92 -13.21 -26.62
CA ASP A 754 10.44 -13.18 -25.26
C ASP A 754 9.35 -12.57 -24.37
N PHE A 755 9.06 -13.22 -23.24
CA PHE A 755 8.04 -12.73 -22.31
C PHE A 755 8.56 -12.82 -20.89
N SER A 756 8.93 -11.66 -20.34
CA SER A 756 9.52 -11.55 -19.03
C SER A 756 8.61 -10.81 -18.06
N SER A 757 8.61 -11.27 -16.82
CA SER A 757 8.08 -10.49 -15.72
C SER A 757 9.26 -9.81 -15.03
N ILE A 758 9.20 -8.49 -14.96
CA ILE A 758 10.29 -7.67 -14.44
C ILE A 758 9.84 -6.87 -13.23
N HIS A 759 10.80 -6.56 -12.38
CA HIS A 759 10.68 -5.51 -11.38
C HIS A 759 11.52 -4.33 -11.84
N ALA A 760 10.85 -3.22 -12.19
CA ALA A 760 11.55 -1.97 -12.44
C ALA A 760 12.45 -1.64 -11.22
N LEU A 761 13.60 -1.02 -11.45
CA LEU A 761 14.53 -0.44 -10.47
C LEU A 761 14.40 1.09 -10.48
N ALA A 762 14.41 1.65 -11.68
CA ALA A 762 14.14 3.05 -11.97
C ALA A 762 13.38 3.12 -13.30
N TYR A 763 12.49 4.10 -13.40
CA TYR A 763 11.71 4.36 -14.60
C TYR A 763 11.58 5.88 -14.79
N CYS A 764 12.08 6.38 -15.92
CA CYS A 764 11.91 7.74 -16.40
C CYS A 764 10.93 7.73 -17.57
N SER A 765 9.71 8.11 -17.29
CA SER A 765 8.66 8.42 -18.26
C SER A 765 7.58 9.23 -17.53
N SER A 766 6.79 10.00 -18.29
CA SER A 766 5.59 10.64 -17.74
C SER A 766 4.52 9.63 -17.32
N ILE A 767 4.55 8.41 -17.88
CA ILE A 767 3.65 7.30 -17.55
C ILE A 767 4.49 6.08 -17.15
N ILE A 768 4.16 5.48 -16.00
CA ILE A 768 4.74 4.19 -15.61
C ILE A 768 3.79 3.07 -16.07
N PHE A 769 4.12 2.46 -17.20
CA PHE A 769 3.32 1.41 -17.84
C PHE A 769 3.30 0.09 -17.03
N PRO A 770 2.17 -0.64 -16.99
CA PRO A 770 2.09 -1.95 -16.34
C PRO A 770 2.64 -3.10 -17.21
N GLY A 771 2.57 -2.94 -18.53
CA GLY A 771 3.04 -3.87 -19.55
C GLY A 771 3.58 -3.08 -20.74
N ILE A 772 4.57 -3.65 -21.43
CA ILE A 772 5.25 -3.02 -22.55
C ILE A 772 5.49 -4.09 -23.63
N ASN A 773 5.22 -3.75 -24.88
CA ASN A 773 5.56 -4.57 -26.04
C ASN A 773 6.42 -3.78 -27.03
N LEU A 774 7.67 -4.17 -27.20
CA LEU A 774 8.66 -3.43 -27.96
C LEU A 774 9.51 -4.33 -28.89
N PRO A 775 10.12 -3.74 -29.94
CA PRO A 775 10.10 -2.31 -30.29
C PRO A 775 8.83 -1.90 -31.05
N ASN A 776 8.60 -0.60 -31.15
CA ASN A 776 7.46 -0.01 -31.90
C ASN A 776 7.61 -0.12 -33.44
N TYR A 777 8.67 -0.74 -33.94
CA TYR A 777 8.97 -0.88 -35.36
C TYR A 777 8.40 -2.18 -35.94
N ASN A 778 7.34 -2.06 -36.74
CA ASN A 778 6.63 -3.22 -37.30
C ASN A 778 7.50 -4.13 -38.18
N ASP A 779 8.45 -3.57 -38.94
CA ASP A 779 9.41 -4.36 -39.73
C ASP A 779 10.30 -5.21 -38.82
N ILE A 780 10.84 -4.64 -37.75
CA ILE A 780 11.65 -5.36 -36.77
C ILE A 780 10.83 -6.45 -36.07
N ARG A 781 9.59 -6.13 -35.68
CA ARG A 781 8.67 -7.12 -35.06
C ARG A 781 8.40 -8.31 -35.96
N GLN A 782 8.43 -8.12 -37.29
CA GLN A 782 8.20 -9.17 -38.28
C GLN A 782 9.47 -9.93 -38.65
N GLU A 783 10.61 -9.26 -38.74
CA GLU A 783 11.88 -9.83 -39.24
C GLU A 783 12.75 -10.42 -38.11
N ASP A 784 12.74 -9.80 -36.93
CA ASP A 784 13.59 -10.15 -35.78
C ASP A 784 12.82 -10.61 -34.55
N GLY A 785 11.55 -10.22 -34.44
CA GLY A 785 10.65 -10.50 -33.32
C GLY A 785 10.46 -9.32 -32.38
N PHE A 786 9.93 -9.59 -31.19
CA PHE A 786 9.61 -8.57 -30.18
C PHE A 786 9.78 -9.14 -28.76
N LYS A 787 9.79 -8.24 -27.77
CA LYS A 787 9.77 -8.56 -26.34
C LYS A 787 8.48 -8.03 -25.72
N ASN A 788 7.87 -8.86 -24.86
CA ASN A 788 6.80 -8.45 -23.97
C ASN A 788 7.36 -8.41 -22.55
N VAL A 789 7.02 -7.37 -21.83
CA VAL A 789 7.59 -7.10 -20.52
C VAL A 789 6.48 -6.67 -19.58
N ILE A 790 6.29 -7.41 -18.47
CA ILE A 790 5.32 -7.07 -17.42
C ILE A 790 6.03 -6.42 -16.25
N VAL A 791 5.66 -5.19 -15.89
CA VAL A 791 6.21 -4.46 -14.75
C VAL A 791 5.46 -4.84 -13.48
N ALA A 792 5.76 -6.01 -12.92
CA ALA A 792 4.96 -6.65 -11.87
C ALA A 792 4.88 -5.81 -10.57
N ASN A 793 5.96 -5.11 -10.20
CA ASN A 793 5.94 -4.24 -9.03
C ASN A 793 5.04 -3.00 -9.21
N ARG A 794 4.89 -2.47 -10.43
CA ARG A 794 3.94 -1.39 -10.76
C ARG A 794 2.49 -1.89 -10.65
N MET A 795 2.21 -3.09 -11.16
CA MET A 795 0.87 -3.70 -11.07
C MET A 795 0.49 -4.04 -9.63
N PHE A 796 1.45 -4.53 -8.85
CA PHE A 796 1.26 -4.80 -7.44
C PHE A 796 0.90 -3.51 -6.69
N ALA A 797 1.62 -2.42 -6.93
CA ALA A 797 1.34 -1.11 -6.35
C ALA A 797 -0.12 -0.68 -6.60
N GLU A 798 -0.62 -0.83 -7.84
CA GLU A 798 -2.00 -0.51 -8.20
C GLU A 798 -3.06 -1.36 -7.50
N SER A 799 -2.74 -2.64 -7.27
CA SER A 799 -3.64 -3.55 -6.56
C SER A 799 -3.85 -3.13 -5.11
N GLN A 800 -2.83 -2.51 -4.48
CA GLN A 800 -2.84 -2.06 -3.09
C GLN A 800 -3.61 -0.74 -2.87
N ALA A 801 -3.99 -0.03 -3.94
CA ALA A 801 -4.74 1.21 -3.82
C ALA A 801 -6.07 0.97 -3.07
N LYS A 802 -6.23 1.57 -1.88
CA LYS A 802 -7.32 1.29 -0.93
C LYS A 802 -8.68 1.90 -1.29
N GLN A 803 -8.80 2.49 -2.48
CA GLN A 803 -10.02 3.16 -2.94
C GLN A 803 -10.53 2.52 -4.22
N TYR A 804 -11.67 1.85 -4.11
CA TYR A 804 -12.38 1.23 -5.22
C TYR A 804 -13.73 1.94 -5.36
N PRO A 805 -13.74 3.19 -5.90
CA PRO A 805 -15.01 3.82 -6.20
C PRO A 805 -15.78 2.90 -7.16
N PHE A 806 -17.10 2.93 -7.03
CA PHE A 806 -18.03 2.19 -7.89
C PHE A 806 -18.22 0.70 -7.59
N ILE A 807 -17.58 0.16 -6.55
CA ILE A 807 -17.88 -1.21 -6.10
C ILE A 807 -18.91 -1.22 -4.97
N ASP A 808 -19.77 -2.23 -4.95
CA ASP A 808 -20.70 -2.42 -3.83
C ASP A 808 -19.91 -2.78 -2.55
N ALA A 809 -20.30 -2.19 -1.42
CA ALA A 809 -19.64 -2.40 -0.14
C ALA A 809 -19.59 -3.88 0.27
N SER A 810 -20.58 -4.69 -0.14
CA SER A 810 -20.58 -6.14 0.13
C SER A 810 -19.52 -6.89 -0.68
N GLU A 811 -19.13 -6.38 -1.84
CA GLU A 811 -18.19 -7.03 -2.77
C GLU A 811 -16.73 -6.64 -2.50
N VAL A 812 -16.46 -5.49 -1.85
CA VAL A 812 -15.11 -4.94 -1.61
C VAL A 812 -14.12 -6.01 -1.13
N LYS A 813 -14.49 -6.81 -0.12
CA LYS A 813 -13.61 -7.82 0.46
C LYS A 813 -13.16 -8.86 -0.58
N GLN A 814 -14.10 -9.40 -1.36
CA GLN A 814 -13.82 -10.42 -2.36
C GLN A 814 -13.11 -9.81 -3.57
N PHE A 815 -13.50 -8.61 -3.96
CA PHE A 815 -12.84 -7.89 -5.02
C PHE A 815 -11.36 -7.64 -4.70
N THR A 816 -11.05 -7.06 -3.53
CA THR A 816 -9.66 -6.81 -3.11
C THR A 816 -8.84 -8.09 -3.02
N LYS A 817 -9.43 -9.21 -2.57
CA LYS A 817 -8.74 -10.50 -2.50
C LYS A 817 -8.27 -11.00 -3.88
N HIS A 818 -9.10 -10.84 -4.92
CA HIS A 818 -8.85 -11.42 -6.23
C HIS A 818 -8.33 -10.41 -7.28
N LYS A 819 -8.39 -9.10 -6.99
CA LYS A 819 -8.06 -8.01 -7.93
C LYS A 819 -6.69 -8.19 -8.57
N PHE A 820 -5.63 -8.38 -7.77
CA PHE A 820 -4.27 -8.48 -8.29
C PHE A 820 -4.13 -9.64 -9.28
N ALA A 821 -4.56 -10.84 -8.90
CA ALA A 821 -4.44 -12.02 -9.76
C ALA A 821 -5.27 -11.87 -11.04
N ALA A 822 -6.51 -11.36 -10.94
CA ALA A 822 -7.36 -11.13 -12.11
C ALA A 822 -6.77 -10.07 -13.03
N TYR A 823 -6.27 -8.95 -12.48
CA TYR A 823 -5.65 -7.87 -13.25
C TYR A 823 -4.33 -8.31 -13.91
N TYR A 824 -3.46 -9.00 -13.15
CA TYR A 824 -2.17 -9.51 -13.64
C TYR A 824 -2.35 -10.41 -14.86
N TRP A 825 -3.21 -11.44 -14.75
CA TRP A 825 -3.42 -12.37 -15.86
C TRP A 825 -4.20 -11.76 -17.01
N TRP A 826 -5.11 -10.82 -16.74
CA TRP A 826 -5.78 -10.08 -17.80
C TRP A 826 -4.79 -9.29 -18.66
N VAL A 827 -3.85 -8.55 -18.05
CA VAL A 827 -2.80 -7.82 -18.76
C VAL A 827 -1.82 -8.77 -19.46
N VAL A 828 -1.39 -9.85 -18.80
CA VAL A 828 -0.51 -10.86 -19.44
C VAL A 828 -1.12 -11.39 -20.74
N LEU A 829 -2.43 -11.69 -20.73
CA LEU A 829 -3.14 -12.18 -21.90
C LEU A 829 -3.39 -11.08 -22.94
N HIS A 830 -3.65 -9.84 -22.49
CA HIS A 830 -3.73 -8.65 -23.35
C HIS A 830 -2.44 -8.48 -24.16
N GLU A 831 -1.27 -8.52 -23.52
CA GLU A 831 0.01 -8.33 -24.20
C GLU A 831 0.34 -9.47 -25.16
N LEU A 832 0.30 -10.71 -24.66
CA LEU A 832 0.77 -11.86 -25.43
C LEU A 832 -0.21 -12.31 -26.51
N LEU A 833 -1.48 -12.46 -26.14
CA LEU A 833 -2.51 -13.03 -27.02
C LEU A 833 -3.43 -11.95 -27.58
N GLY A 834 -3.57 -10.79 -26.93
CA GLY A 834 -4.25 -9.64 -27.51
C GLY A 834 -3.45 -9.08 -28.67
N HIS A 835 -2.39 -8.32 -28.40
CA HIS A 835 -1.56 -7.71 -29.46
C HIS A 835 -0.84 -8.74 -30.35
N GLY A 836 -0.45 -9.90 -29.80
CA GLY A 836 0.27 -10.93 -30.54
C GLY A 836 -0.53 -11.66 -31.63
N THR A 837 -1.87 -11.58 -31.61
CA THR A 837 -2.75 -12.33 -32.53
C THR A 837 -3.30 -11.49 -33.68
N GLY A 838 -3.73 -12.20 -34.72
CA GLY A 838 -4.37 -11.66 -35.92
C GLY A 838 -3.42 -11.45 -37.10
N ARG A 839 -3.95 -11.74 -38.28
CA ARG A 839 -3.30 -11.55 -39.58
C ARG A 839 -4.04 -10.49 -40.38
N MET A 840 -3.32 -9.46 -40.82
CA MET A 840 -3.85 -8.47 -41.76
C MET A 840 -3.89 -9.06 -43.17
N MET A 841 -5.00 -8.87 -43.88
CA MET A 841 -5.18 -9.25 -45.28
C MET A 841 -4.65 -8.12 -46.16
N VAL A 842 -3.60 -8.40 -46.92
CA VAL A 842 -2.81 -7.38 -47.61
C VAL A 842 -2.60 -7.76 -49.07
N GLU A 843 -2.82 -6.78 -49.94
CA GLU A 843 -2.29 -6.76 -51.30
C GLU A 843 -0.86 -6.18 -51.23
N THR A 844 0.15 -7.04 -51.24
CA THR A 844 1.55 -6.67 -50.98
C THR A 844 2.12 -5.78 -52.09
N THR A 845 1.80 -6.15 -53.32
CA THR A 845 2.10 -5.42 -54.55
C THR A 845 0.89 -5.59 -55.46
N GLU A 846 0.72 -4.72 -56.46
CA GLU A 846 -0.44 -4.78 -57.36
C GLU A 846 -0.69 -6.21 -57.88
N GLY A 847 -1.87 -6.76 -57.56
CA GLY A 847 -2.29 -8.11 -57.96
C GLY A 847 -1.67 -9.29 -57.18
N LYS A 848 -0.83 -9.04 -56.17
CA LYS A 848 -0.24 -10.07 -55.30
C LYS A 848 -0.75 -9.92 -53.86
N PHE A 849 -1.31 -11.00 -53.33
CA PHE A 849 -2.00 -11.01 -52.04
C PHE A 849 -1.32 -11.98 -51.08
N ASN A 850 -1.38 -11.68 -49.79
CA ASN A 850 -0.96 -12.61 -48.75
C ASN A 850 -2.06 -13.63 -48.35
N PHE A 851 -3.13 -13.71 -49.13
CA PHE A 851 -4.23 -14.68 -49.02
C PHE A 851 -4.67 -15.14 -50.42
N ASP A 852 -5.42 -16.25 -50.50
CA ASP A 852 -5.90 -16.77 -51.78
C ASP A 852 -7.09 -15.94 -52.29
N THR A 853 -6.93 -15.27 -53.42
CA THR A 853 -8.01 -14.47 -54.04
C THR A 853 -8.97 -15.29 -54.91
N LYS A 854 -8.62 -16.52 -55.27
CA LYS A 854 -9.53 -17.43 -56.00
C LYS A 854 -10.53 -18.10 -55.06
N SER A 855 -10.14 -18.24 -53.79
CA SER A 855 -10.99 -18.71 -52.70
C SER A 855 -10.77 -17.82 -51.47
N PRO A 856 -11.27 -16.56 -51.49
CA PRO A 856 -11.04 -15.63 -50.40
C PRO A 856 -11.55 -16.19 -49.06
N PRO A 857 -10.85 -15.92 -47.95
CA PRO A 857 -11.30 -16.28 -46.61
C PRO A 857 -12.73 -15.82 -46.36
N MET A 858 -13.53 -16.70 -45.75
CA MET A 858 -14.92 -16.40 -45.39
C MET A 858 -14.95 -15.53 -44.13
N ASN A 859 -15.65 -14.41 -44.17
CA ASN A 859 -15.89 -13.59 -42.99
C ASN A 859 -16.84 -14.36 -42.05
N PRO A 860 -16.43 -14.69 -40.81
CA PRO A 860 -17.23 -15.49 -39.88
C PRO A 860 -18.49 -14.77 -39.36
N ILE A 861 -18.59 -13.45 -39.57
CA ILE A 861 -19.73 -12.62 -39.15
C ILE A 861 -20.81 -12.59 -40.23
N THR A 862 -20.41 -12.35 -41.49
CA THR A 862 -21.36 -12.22 -42.61
C THR A 862 -21.64 -13.55 -43.30
N GLY A 863 -20.73 -14.52 -43.17
CA GLY A 863 -20.78 -15.78 -43.94
C GLY A 863 -20.46 -15.59 -45.42
N GLU A 864 -19.87 -14.45 -45.81
CA GLU A 864 -19.49 -14.12 -47.19
C GLU A 864 -17.97 -14.01 -47.32
N PRO A 865 -17.39 -14.22 -48.52
CA PRO A 865 -15.96 -13.99 -48.75
C PRO A 865 -15.59 -12.52 -48.46
N ILE A 866 -14.39 -12.27 -47.93
CA ILE A 866 -13.93 -10.90 -47.69
C ILE A 866 -13.86 -10.07 -48.99
N SER A 867 -14.24 -8.80 -48.89
CA SER A 867 -14.30 -7.87 -50.03
C SER A 867 -13.35 -6.65 -49.88
N CYS A 868 -12.71 -6.50 -48.73
CA CYS A 868 -11.77 -5.43 -48.41
C CYS A 868 -10.47 -6.00 -47.82
N TRP A 869 -9.38 -5.26 -48.02
CA TRP A 869 -8.01 -5.58 -47.59
C TRP A 869 -7.13 -4.33 -47.67
N TYR A 870 -5.95 -4.36 -47.04
CA TYR A 870 -4.95 -3.29 -47.14
C TYR A 870 -4.34 -3.27 -48.54
N LYS A 871 -4.28 -2.09 -49.15
CA LYS A 871 -3.63 -1.85 -50.44
C LYS A 871 -2.11 -1.74 -50.29
N PRO A 872 -1.33 -1.84 -51.39
CA PRO A 872 0.11 -1.67 -51.33
C PRO A 872 0.51 -0.37 -50.62
N GLY A 873 1.36 -0.49 -49.60
CA GLY A 873 1.84 0.64 -48.79
C GLY A 873 0.89 1.14 -47.69
N GLN A 874 -0.35 0.64 -47.61
CA GLN A 874 -1.26 0.98 -46.52
C GLN A 874 -0.87 0.27 -45.22
N THR A 875 -0.99 0.98 -44.11
CA THR A 875 -0.76 0.47 -42.76
C THR A 875 -2.04 0.53 -41.93
N TRP A 876 -2.10 -0.24 -40.84
CA TRP A 876 -3.20 -0.18 -39.86
C TRP A 876 -3.48 1.26 -39.40
N THR A 877 -2.43 1.95 -38.95
CA THR A 877 -2.51 3.33 -38.47
C THR A 877 -2.95 4.29 -39.55
N GLY A 878 -2.44 4.14 -40.78
CA GLY A 878 -2.82 4.99 -41.91
C GLY A 878 -4.28 4.84 -42.34
N VAL A 879 -4.82 3.63 -42.32
CA VAL A 879 -6.21 3.36 -42.75
C VAL A 879 -7.24 3.72 -41.68
N PHE A 880 -6.95 3.45 -40.40
CA PHE A 880 -7.89 3.66 -39.30
C PHE A 880 -7.78 5.04 -38.65
N GLY A 881 -6.68 5.76 -38.88
CA GLY A 881 -6.46 7.10 -38.35
C GLY A 881 -6.56 7.15 -36.82
N ASP A 882 -7.39 8.07 -36.31
CA ASP A 882 -7.62 8.29 -34.87
C ASP A 882 -8.21 7.08 -34.13
N LEU A 883 -8.79 6.10 -34.84
CA LEU A 883 -9.33 4.89 -34.23
C LEU A 883 -8.28 3.79 -34.01
N ALA A 884 -7.15 3.86 -34.72
CA ALA A 884 -6.20 2.75 -34.80
C ALA A 884 -5.72 2.28 -33.42
N THR A 885 -5.29 3.21 -32.56
CA THR A 885 -4.80 2.87 -31.22
C THR A 885 -5.91 2.31 -30.34
N THR A 886 -7.01 3.06 -30.17
CA THR A 886 -8.09 2.64 -29.24
C THR A 886 -8.77 1.34 -29.65
N VAL A 887 -8.88 1.04 -30.94
CA VAL A 887 -9.47 -0.22 -31.42
C VAL A 887 -8.53 -1.39 -31.16
N ASP A 888 -7.21 -1.23 -31.35
CA ASP A 888 -6.26 -2.30 -31.04
C ASP A 888 -6.21 -2.58 -29.54
N GLU A 889 -6.23 -1.54 -28.70
CA GLU A 889 -6.36 -1.69 -27.24
C GLU A 889 -7.65 -2.42 -26.88
N CYS A 890 -8.79 -2.00 -27.42
CA CYS A 890 -10.07 -2.64 -27.13
C CYS A 890 -10.09 -4.11 -27.54
N ARG A 891 -9.49 -4.45 -28.69
CA ARG A 891 -9.36 -5.82 -29.15
C ARG A 891 -8.47 -6.64 -28.21
N ALA A 892 -7.31 -6.10 -27.80
CA ALA A 892 -6.39 -6.77 -26.89
C ALA A 892 -7.02 -7.03 -25.51
N GLU A 893 -7.71 -6.03 -24.95
CA GLU A 893 -8.45 -6.15 -23.70
C GLU A 893 -9.55 -7.21 -23.78
N LEU A 894 -10.26 -7.28 -24.90
CA LEU A 894 -11.29 -8.29 -25.15
C LEU A 894 -10.73 -9.70 -25.28
N VAL A 895 -9.57 -9.89 -25.93
CA VAL A 895 -8.90 -11.21 -25.99
C VAL A 895 -8.56 -11.68 -24.57
N GLY A 896 -7.91 -10.81 -23.79
CA GLY A 896 -7.58 -11.12 -22.40
C GLY A 896 -8.83 -11.46 -21.60
N ALA A 897 -9.89 -10.66 -21.72
CA ALA A 897 -11.14 -10.89 -20.99
C ALA A 897 -11.89 -12.16 -21.44
N TYR A 898 -11.86 -12.48 -22.73
CA TYR A 898 -12.53 -13.64 -23.32
C TYR A 898 -11.88 -14.97 -22.88
N LEU A 899 -10.56 -14.99 -22.73
CA LEU A 899 -9.81 -16.18 -22.32
C LEU A 899 -9.81 -16.41 -20.80
N MET A 900 -10.11 -15.38 -19.99
CA MET A 900 -10.14 -15.43 -18.52
C MET A 900 -11.32 -16.22 -17.91
N ASP A 901 -12.01 -17.04 -18.70
CA ASP A 901 -12.96 -18.05 -18.24
C ASP A 901 -12.57 -19.49 -18.61
N ASP A 902 -11.44 -19.65 -19.31
CA ASP A 902 -10.92 -20.94 -19.77
C ASP A 902 -10.28 -21.69 -18.59
N PRO A 903 -10.83 -22.85 -18.19
CA PRO A 903 -10.38 -23.54 -17.00
C PRO A 903 -8.97 -24.13 -17.15
N GLU A 904 -8.57 -24.57 -18.34
CA GLU A 904 -7.26 -25.16 -18.59
C GLU A 904 -6.17 -24.08 -18.60
N LEU A 905 -6.49 -22.91 -19.17
CA LEU A 905 -5.62 -21.73 -19.10
C LEU A 905 -5.41 -21.28 -17.65
N LEU A 906 -6.49 -21.14 -16.88
CA LEU A 906 -6.41 -20.70 -15.49
C LEU A 906 -5.72 -21.74 -14.60
N GLU A 907 -5.87 -23.03 -14.88
CA GLU A 907 -5.16 -24.11 -14.19
C GLU A 907 -3.64 -24.06 -14.46
N LEU A 908 -3.21 -23.68 -15.67
CA LEU A 908 -1.80 -23.45 -16.00
C LEU A 908 -1.16 -22.40 -15.07
N PHE A 909 -1.95 -21.44 -14.60
CA PHE A 909 -1.55 -20.37 -13.69
C PHE A 909 -1.73 -20.74 -12.21
N GLY A 910 -2.20 -21.97 -11.91
CA GLY A 910 -2.42 -22.47 -10.56
C GLY A 910 -3.81 -22.15 -9.98
N PHE A 911 -4.77 -21.74 -10.81
CA PHE A 911 -6.15 -21.50 -10.38
C PHE A 911 -7.09 -22.59 -10.91
N ASN A 912 -7.59 -23.41 -10.00
CA ASN A 912 -8.56 -24.46 -10.31
C ASN A 912 -9.74 -24.41 -9.32
N GLU A 913 -10.55 -25.45 -9.26
CA GLU A 913 -11.71 -25.47 -8.36
C GLU A 913 -11.35 -25.60 -6.88
N THR A 914 -10.13 -26.05 -6.57
CA THR A 914 -9.64 -26.35 -5.21
C THR A 914 -8.63 -25.33 -4.67
N SER A 915 -8.14 -24.44 -5.52
CA SER A 915 -7.20 -23.38 -5.14
C SER A 915 -7.87 -22.33 -4.24
N GLU A 916 -7.07 -21.63 -3.43
CA GLU A 916 -7.56 -20.58 -2.51
C GLU A 916 -8.31 -19.45 -3.23
N ILE A 917 -7.85 -19.12 -4.43
CA ILE A 917 -8.55 -18.28 -5.40
C ILE A 917 -9.00 -19.20 -6.52
N ARG A 918 -10.31 -19.38 -6.68
CA ARG A 918 -10.86 -20.30 -7.69
C ARG A 918 -10.88 -19.64 -9.06
N ALA A 919 -10.83 -20.43 -10.12
CA ALA A 919 -10.91 -19.94 -11.50
C ALA A 919 -12.14 -19.03 -11.72
N GLU A 920 -13.30 -19.43 -11.20
CA GLU A 920 -14.55 -18.65 -11.29
C GLU A 920 -14.52 -17.31 -10.52
N ASP A 921 -13.72 -17.22 -9.46
CA ASP A 921 -13.57 -15.99 -8.68
C ASP A 921 -12.75 -14.96 -9.44
N LEU A 922 -11.75 -15.41 -10.22
CA LEU A 922 -11.00 -14.55 -11.14
C LEU A 922 -11.90 -14.04 -12.26
N THR A 923 -12.65 -14.92 -12.92
CA THR A 923 -13.58 -14.51 -13.99
C THR A 923 -14.61 -13.51 -13.46
N TYR A 924 -15.17 -13.73 -12.26
CA TYR A 924 -16.10 -12.79 -11.65
C TYR A 924 -15.45 -11.45 -11.30
N ASN A 925 -14.22 -11.47 -10.76
CA ASN A 925 -13.48 -10.26 -10.44
C ASN A 925 -13.17 -9.45 -11.71
N LEU A 926 -12.76 -10.12 -12.80
CA LEU A 926 -12.55 -9.49 -14.09
C LEU A 926 -13.80 -8.72 -14.57
N TYR A 927 -14.99 -9.33 -14.51
CA TYR A 927 -16.21 -8.62 -14.92
C TYR A 927 -16.53 -7.39 -14.03
N GLN A 928 -16.16 -7.42 -12.75
CA GLN A 928 -16.23 -6.23 -11.91
C GLN A 928 -15.23 -5.16 -12.37
N GLN A 929 -14.00 -5.57 -12.71
CA GLN A 929 -12.97 -4.66 -13.24
C GLN A 929 -13.40 -4.02 -14.56
N LEU A 930 -13.91 -4.80 -15.52
CA LEU A 930 -14.44 -4.28 -16.79
C LEU A 930 -15.49 -3.18 -16.58
N GLY A 931 -16.37 -3.36 -15.59
CA GLY A 931 -17.37 -2.34 -15.27
C GLY A 931 -16.79 -1.11 -14.56
N ILE A 932 -15.86 -1.32 -13.63
CA ILE A 932 -15.22 -0.24 -12.85
C ILE A 932 -14.33 0.62 -13.75
N ASP A 933 -13.49 0.00 -14.57
CA ASP A 933 -12.55 0.70 -15.45
C ASP A 933 -13.29 1.40 -16.60
N GLY A 934 -14.39 0.83 -17.09
CA GLY A 934 -15.29 1.53 -18.02
C GLY A 934 -15.90 2.80 -17.42
N LEU A 935 -16.29 2.79 -16.14
CA LEU A 935 -16.74 4.01 -15.45
C LEU A 935 -15.61 5.00 -15.23
N ARG A 936 -14.43 4.54 -14.79
CA ARG A 936 -13.24 5.41 -14.59
C ARG A 936 -12.80 6.08 -15.88
N GLY A 937 -12.91 5.38 -17.01
CA GLY A 937 -12.58 5.88 -18.33
C GLY A 937 -13.30 7.20 -18.65
N LEU A 938 -14.55 7.38 -18.20
CA LEU A 938 -15.32 8.62 -18.41
C LEU A 938 -14.60 9.90 -17.91
N SER A 939 -13.71 9.79 -16.93
CA SER A 939 -12.92 10.93 -16.45
C SER A 939 -11.96 11.50 -17.50
N ASN A 940 -11.57 10.69 -18.50
CA ASN A 940 -10.71 11.07 -19.61
C ASN A 940 -11.49 11.52 -20.86
N PHE A 941 -12.82 11.63 -20.80
CA PHE A 941 -13.61 12.24 -21.87
C PHE A 941 -13.68 13.76 -21.69
N ASN A 942 -13.39 14.54 -22.73
CA ASN A 942 -13.52 15.99 -22.72
C ASN A 942 -14.89 16.39 -23.28
N VAL A 943 -15.69 17.08 -22.44
CA VAL A 943 -17.07 17.47 -22.78
C VAL A 943 -17.14 18.62 -23.78
N GLN A 944 -16.13 19.50 -23.79
CA GLN A 944 -16.10 20.68 -24.67
C GLN A 944 -15.73 20.28 -26.11
N SER A 945 -14.69 19.47 -26.27
CA SER A 945 -14.25 18.98 -27.58
C SER A 945 -15.04 17.77 -28.08
N GLY A 946 -15.70 17.03 -27.17
CA GLY A 946 -16.36 15.77 -27.49
C GLY A 946 -15.39 14.62 -27.79
N THR A 947 -14.12 14.75 -27.37
CA THR A 947 -13.05 13.79 -27.67
C THR A 947 -12.57 13.03 -26.44
N TRP A 948 -12.00 11.84 -26.67
CA TRP A 948 -11.36 11.03 -25.63
C TRP A 948 -9.88 11.40 -25.53
N GLY A 949 -9.38 11.60 -24.31
CA GLY A 949 -7.97 11.93 -24.05
C GLY A 949 -7.07 10.71 -23.78
N GLN A 950 -7.60 9.48 -23.76
CA GLN A 950 -6.80 8.27 -23.53
C GLN A 950 -7.45 7.03 -24.18
N ALA A 951 -6.64 6.25 -24.92
CA ALA A 951 -7.11 5.17 -25.78
C ALA A 951 -7.73 3.97 -25.03
N HIS A 952 -7.12 3.53 -23.93
CA HIS A 952 -7.64 2.43 -23.10
C HIS A 952 -8.94 2.82 -22.39
N SER A 953 -9.07 4.07 -21.95
CA SER A 953 -10.26 4.61 -21.27
C SER A 953 -11.47 4.58 -22.20
N ARG A 954 -11.25 4.92 -23.47
CA ARG A 954 -12.24 4.79 -24.54
C ARG A 954 -12.61 3.33 -24.78
N ALA A 955 -11.63 2.43 -24.79
CA ALA A 955 -11.81 0.99 -24.94
C ALA A 955 -12.60 0.37 -23.77
N HIS A 956 -12.19 0.59 -22.53
CA HIS A 956 -12.88 0.10 -21.33
C HIS A 956 -14.33 0.60 -21.27
N PHE A 957 -14.57 1.86 -21.63
CA PHE A 957 -15.93 2.39 -21.70
C PHE A 957 -16.75 1.70 -22.79
N ALA A 958 -16.17 1.47 -23.98
CA ALA A 958 -16.83 0.73 -25.06
C ALA A 958 -17.18 -0.71 -24.65
N ILE A 959 -16.29 -1.40 -23.92
CA ILE A 959 -16.53 -2.75 -23.38
C ILE A 959 -17.65 -2.74 -22.34
N LEU A 960 -17.64 -1.79 -21.39
CA LEU A 960 -18.74 -1.62 -20.42
C LEU A 960 -20.07 -1.37 -21.15
N LYS A 961 -20.10 -0.48 -22.14
CA LYS A 961 -21.32 -0.18 -22.90
C LYS A 961 -21.81 -1.40 -23.69
N CYS A 962 -20.90 -2.18 -24.27
CA CYS A 962 -21.24 -3.46 -24.91
C CYS A 962 -21.89 -4.44 -23.91
N LEU A 963 -21.33 -4.60 -22.72
CA LEU A 963 -21.88 -5.49 -21.68
C LEU A 963 -23.25 -5.00 -21.15
N LEU A 964 -23.45 -3.68 -21.06
CA LEU A 964 -24.74 -3.09 -20.68
C LEU A 964 -25.82 -3.32 -21.76
N LEU A 965 -25.47 -3.16 -23.04
CA LEU A 965 -26.42 -3.25 -24.15
C LEU A 965 -26.69 -4.68 -24.60
N HIS A 966 -25.67 -5.54 -24.60
CA HIS A 966 -25.69 -6.85 -25.25
C HIS A 966 -25.43 -8.02 -24.29
N GLY A 967 -25.11 -7.75 -23.02
CA GLY A 967 -24.87 -8.76 -21.99
C GLY A 967 -26.12 -9.18 -21.20
N ASP A 968 -27.32 -8.73 -21.59
CA ASP A 968 -28.60 -9.07 -20.94
C ASP A 968 -28.58 -8.94 -19.41
N GLY A 969 -28.11 -7.79 -18.89
CA GLY A 969 -28.06 -7.54 -17.45
C GLY A 969 -27.00 -8.34 -16.67
N VAL A 970 -26.03 -8.96 -17.36
CA VAL A 970 -24.82 -9.52 -16.72
C VAL A 970 -24.09 -8.45 -15.90
N ILE A 971 -24.06 -7.21 -16.41
CA ILE A 971 -23.59 -6.02 -15.71
C ILE A 971 -24.71 -4.99 -15.69
N THR A 972 -24.85 -4.33 -14.55
CA THR A 972 -25.71 -3.15 -14.38
C THR A 972 -24.98 -2.10 -13.56
N VAL A 973 -25.33 -0.82 -13.76
CA VAL A 973 -24.77 0.30 -13.00
C VAL A 973 -25.92 1.03 -12.31
N ALA A 974 -25.90 1.06 -10.98
CA ALA A 974 -26.83 1.86 -10.19
C ALA A 974 -26.27 3.26 -9.99
N HIS A 975 -27.07 4.29 -10.27
CA HIS A 975 -26.70 5.70 -10.08
C HIS A 975 -27.62 6.36 -9.05
N ASP A 976 -27.06 6.74 -7.89
CA ASP A 976 -27.72 7.58 -6.88
C ASP A 976 -27.16 9.00 -7.03
N LYS A 977 -27.79 9.77 -7.92
CA LYS A 977 -27.38 11.13 -8.28
C LYS A 977 -27.35 12.09 -7.07
N PRO A 978 -28.34 12.08 -6.14
CA PRO A 978 -28.28 12.90 -4.93
C PRO A 978 -27.07 12.61 -4.05
N LYS A 979 -26.66 11.34 -3.93
CA LYS A 979 -25.48 10.96 -3.14
C LYS A 979 -24.17 11.04 -3.92
N GLN A 980 -24.23 11.35 -5.22
CA GLN A 980 -23.08 11.26 -6.12
C GLN A 980 -22.40 9.90 -6.01
N THR A 981 -23.16 8.80 -6.13
CA THR A 981 -22.57 7.44 -6.13
C THR A 981 -23.00 6.65 -7.33
N LEU A 982 -22.05 5.94 -7.93
CA LEU A 982 -22.27 4.88 -8.92
C LEU A 982 -21.91 3.54 -8.29
N THR A 983 -22.55 2.45 -8.71
CA THR A 983 -22.23 1.09 -8.24
C THR A 983 -22.39 0.09 -9.37
N VAL A 984 -21.31 -0.59 -9.72
CA VAL A 984 -21.27 -1.70 -10.67
C VAL A 984 -21.79 -2.96 -9.97
N ARG A 985 -22.70 -3.68 -10.63
CA ARG A 985 -23.24 -4.95 -10.15
C ARG A 985 -23.10 -6.00 -11.25
N VAL A 986 -22.57 -7.15 -10.90
CA VAL A 986 -22.30 -8.26 -11.81
C VAL A 986 -23.13 -9.48 -11.41
N GLN A 987 -23.84 -10.09 -12.35
CA GLN A 987 -24.57 -11.34 -12.14
C GLN A 987 -23.71 -12.55 -12.52
N ARG A 988 -23.12 -13.24 -11.53
CA ARG A 988 -22.25 -14.41 -11.74
C ARG A 988 -22.83 -15.45 -12.70
N SER A 989 -24.10 -15.81 -12.54
CA SER A 989 -24.76 -16.84 -13.35
C SER A 989 -24.87 -16.47 -14.83
N LYS A 990 -24.86 -15.17 -15.16
CA LYS A 990 -25.00 -14.68 -16.54
C LYS A 990 -23.66 -14.56 -17.29
N ILE A 991 -22.53 -14.62 -16.59
CA ILE A 991 -21.19 -14.41 -17.19
C ILE A 991 -20.98 -15.32 -18.40
N ARG A 992 -21.08 -16.64 -18.23
CA ARG A 992 -20.82 -17.60 -19.33
C ARG A 992 -21.91 -17.58 -20.41
N THR A 993 -23.17 -17.38 -20.00
CA THR A 993 -24.33 -17.47 -20.91
C THR A 993 -24.63 -16.21 -21.72
N HIS A 994 -24.27 -15.02 -21.21
CA HIS A 994 -24.63 -13.73 -21.83
C HIS A 994 -23.43 -12.79 -21.92
N GLY A 995 -22.62 -12.70 -20.85
CA GLY A 995 -21.42 -11.87 -20.82
C GLY A 995 -20.38 -12.27 -21.86
N LYS A 996 -19.91 -13.53 -21.82
CA LYS A 996 -18.90 -14.04 -22.74
C LYS A 996 -19.36 -13.93 -24.20
N PRO A 997 -20.58 -14.37 -24.58
CA PRO A 997 -21.06 -14.17 -25.95
C PRO A 997 -21.13 -12.70 -26.39
N ALA A 998 -21.38 -11.75 -25.48
CA ALA A 998 -21.34 -10.32 -25.81
C ALA A 998 -19.91 -9.84 -26.11
N LEU A 999 -18.93 -10.22 -25.26
CA LEU A 999 -17.51 -9.93 -25.49
C LEU A 999 -17.01 -10.60 -26.78
N GLU A 1000 -17.41 -11.85 -27.01
CA GLU A 1000 -17.07 -12.64 -28.20
C GLU A 1000 -17.51 -11.94 -29.50
N ARG A 1001 -18.77 -11.49 -29.57
CA ARG A 1001 -19.29 -10.77 -30.74
C ARG A 1001 -18.53 -9.47 -30.98
N MET A 1002 -18.27 -8.70 -29.92
CA MET A 1002 -17.51 -7.44 -30.05
C MET A 1002 -16.08 -7.70 -30.49
N LEU A 1003 -15.42 -8.70 -29.89
CA LEU A 1003 -14.06 -9.11 -30.22
C LEU A 1003 -13.96 -9.54 -31.69
N LEU A 1004 -14.88 -10.39 -32.15
CA LEU A 1004 -14.90 -10.86 -33.52
C LEU A 1004 -15.10 -9.71 -34.51
N GLN A 1005 -16.01 -8.77 -34.23
CA GLN A 1005 -16.21 -7.57 -35.07
C GLN A 1005 -14.92 -6.74 -35.21
N LEU A 1006 -14.32 -6.34 -34.08
CA LEU A 1006 -13.10 -5.52 -34.09
C LEU A 1006 -11.93 -6.24 -34.76
N HIS A 1007 -11.80 -7.54 -34.53
CA HIS A 1007 -10.80 -8.38 -35.19
C HIS A 1007 -11.00 -8.39 -36.71
N MET A 1008 -12.23 -8.62 -37.17
CA MET A 1008 -12.54 -8.68 -38.60
C MET A 1008 -12.31 -7.33 -39.30
N PHE A 1009 -12.71 -6.22 -38.70
CA PHE A 1009 -12.42 -4.89 -39.24
C PHE A 1009 -10.91 -4.67 -39.41
N ARG A 1010 -10.13 -5.03 -38.39
CA ARG A 1010 -8.66 -4.94 -38.42
C ARG A 1010 -8.04 -5.86 -39.46
N CYS A 1011 -8.51 -7.09 -39.58
CA CYS A 1011 -7.94 -8.03 -40.55
C CYS A 1011 -8.25 -7.62 -42.01
N THR A 1012 -9.39 -6.99 -42.26
CA THR A 1012 -9.89 -6.70 -43.63
C THR A 1012 -9.76 -5.24 -44.05
N ALA A 1013 -9.13 -4.39 -43.24
CA ALA A 1013 -9.00 -2.96 -43.50
C ALA A 1013 -10.34 -2.19 -43.61
N ASP A 1014 -11.40 -2.69 -42.98
CA ASP A 1014 -12.72 -2.04 -42.99
C ASP A 1014 -12.82 -0.94 -41.91
N ALA A 1015 -12.23 0.22 -42.21
CA ALA A 1015 -12.23 1.37 -41.32
C ALA A 1015 -13.62 2.04 -41.19
N GLU A 1016 -14.44 2.01 -42.24
CA GLU A 1016 -15.77 2.65 -42.23
C GLU A 1016 -16.76 1.85 -41.37
N GLY A 1017 -16.77 0.53 -41.53
CA GLY A 1017 -17.53 -0.37 -40.67
C GLY A 1017 -17.09 -0.27 -39.22
N CYS A 1018 -15.78 -0.24 -38.97
CA CYS A 1018 -15.22 -0.05 -37.64
C CYS A 1018 -15.64 1.27 -37.00
N ARG A 1019 -15.53 2.39 -37.73
CA ARG A 1019 -15.93 3.71 -37.22
C ARG A 1019 -17.39 3.72 -36.81
N THR A 1020 -18.27 3.24 -37.70
CA THR A 1020 -19.71 3.16 -37.44
C THR A 1020 -20.02 2.34 -36.20
N TYR A 1021 -19.38 1.18 -36.03
CA TYR A 1021 -19.61 0.30 -34.90
C TYR A 1021 -19.00 0.82 -33.58
N TYR A 1022 -17.73 1.21 -33.61
CA TYR A 1022 -16.95 1.53 -32.43
C TYR A 1022 -17.26 2.93 -31.86
N GLU A 1023 -17.60 3.90 -32.71
CA GLU A 1023 -18.04 5.22 -32.22
C GLU A 1023 -19.34 5.13 -31.44
N GLU A 1024 -20.31 4.32 -31.89
CA GLU A 1024 -21.56 4.14 -31.14
C GLU A 1024 -21.33 3.49 -29.77
N LEU A 1025 -20.40 2.54 -29.67
CA LEU A 1025 -20.01 1.93 -28.39
C LEU A 1025 -19.17 2.86 -27.51
N SER A 1026 -18.41 3.80 -28.08
CA SER A 1026 -17.56 4.74 -27.32
C SER A 1026 -18.19 6.13 -27.12
N LYS A 1027 -19.40 6.36 -27.62
CA LYS A 1027 -20.15 7.62 -27.49
C LYS A 1027 -20.65 7.86 -26.07
N VAL A 1028 -20.36 9.04 -25.54
CA VAL A 1028 -20.77 9.51 -24.20
C VAL A 1028 -22.00 10.42 -24.33
N ASP A 1029 -23.19 9.82 -24.35
CA ASP A 1029 -24.46 10.54 -24.37
C ASP A 1029 -24.89 11.09 -22.99
N LYS A 1030 -26.08 11.70 -22.91
CA LYS A 1030 -26.58 12.41 -21.72
C LYS A 1030 -26.51 11.58 -20.43
N GLN A 1031 -26.81 10.28 -20.50
CA GLN A 1031 -26.76 9.42 -19.31
C GLN A 1031 -25.32 9.27 -18.81
N TYR A 1032 -24.39 9.04 -19.73
CA TYR A 1032 -22.98 8.84 -19.39
C TYR A 1032 -22.27 10.15 -19.02
N LEU A 1033 -22.74 11.30 -19.52
CA LEU A 1033 -22.30 12.62 -19.05
C LEU A 1033 -22.71 12.85 -17.59
N ASP A 1034 -23.91 12.43 -17.19
CA ASP A 1034 -24.36 12.45 -15.80
C ASP A 1034 -23.51 11.52 -14.92
N TRP A 1035 -23.17 10.32 -15.42
CA TRP A 1035 -22.25 9.42 -14.72
C TRP A 1035 -20.85 10.01 -14.59
N ARG A 1036 -20.33 10.65 -15.64
CA ARG A 1036 -19.02 11.31 -15.65
C ARG A 1036 -18.90 12.36 -14.54
N GLN A 1037 -19.94 13.15 -14.28
CA GLN A 1037 -19.93 14.11 -13.18
C GLN A 1037 -19.70 13.41 -11.83
N THR A 1038 -20.42 12.31 -11.60
CA THR A 1038 -20.24 11.48 -10.40
C THR A 1038 -18.87 10.78 -10.36
N VAL A 1039 -18.36 10.32 -11.50
CA VAL A 1039 -17.00 9.74 -11.60
C VAL A 1039 -15.94 10.76 -11.22
N ILE A 1040 -16.03 12.00 -11.72
CA ILE A 1040 -15.09 13.07 -11.39
C ILE A 1040 -15.17 13.44 -9.91
N ALA A 1041 -16.38 13.54 -9.35
CA ALA A 1041 -16.59 13.83 -7.93
C ALA A 1041 -16.03 12.77 -6.99
N ASN A 1042 -15.90 11.52 -7.47
CA ASN A 1042 -15.36 10.38 -6.71
C ASN A 1042 -14.01 9.90 -7.25
N LYS A 1043 -13.34 10.71 -8.10
CA LYS A 1043 -12.05 10.33 -8.69
C LYS A 1043 -11.05 10.16 -7.55
N PRO A 1044 -10.43 8.98 -7.40
CA PRO A 1044 -9.39 8.80 -6.42
C PRO A 1044 -8.22 9.72 -6.80
N PRO A 1045 -7.47 10.23 -5.81
CA PRO A 1045 -6.28 11.02 -6.11
C PRO A 1045 -5.30 10.23 -6.97
N PRO A 1046 -4.54 10.91 -7.85
CA PRO A 1046 -3.57 10.29 -8.73
C PRO A 1046 -2.50 9.53 -7.93
N MET A 1047 -1.98 8.47 -8.53
CA MET A 1047 -0.91 7.68 -7.94
C MET A 1047 0.42 8.43 -8.06
N ILE A 1048 1.17 8.49 -6.97
CA ILE A 1048 2.49 9.12 -6.91
C ILE A 1048 3.50 8.02 -6.57
N PHE A 1049 4.56 7.93 -7.35
CA PHE A 1049 5.56 6.88 -7.24
C PHE A 1049 6.87 7.42 -6.62
N VAL A 1050 7.44 6.65 -5.71
CA VAL A 1050 8.76 6.89 -5.12
C VAL A 1050 9.74 5.86 -5.69
N HIS A 1051 10.81 6.27 -6.36
CA HIS A 1051 11.82 5.32 -6.84
C HIS A 1051 13.04 5.29 -5.92
N ALA A 1052 13.67 4.13 -5.80
CA ALA A 1052 14.94 3.98 -5.11
C ALA A 1052 16.09 4.65 -5.89
N ASN A 1053 17.18 4.96 -5.19
CA ASN A 1053 18.44 5.41 -5.82
C ASN A 1053 19.57 4.41 -5.52
N THR A 1054 20.60 4.41 -6.34
CA THR A 1054 21.83 3.62 -6.13
C THR A 1054 23.05 4.51 -5.96
N PHE A 1055 23.93 4.14 -5.03
CA PHE A 1055 25.17 4.87 -4.71
C PHE A 1055 26.39 3.96 -4.87
N LEU A 1056 27.55 4.54 -5.25
CA LEU A 1056 28.82 3.80 -5.31
C LEU A 1056 29.64 4.14 -4.09
N ASP A 1057 30.26 3.12 -3.52
CA ASP A 1057 31.37 3.23 -2.58
C ASP A 1057 32.50 2.31 -3.06
N GLY A 1058 33.42 2.87 -3.87
CA GLY A 1058 34.37 2.09 -4.67
C GLY A 1058 33.65 1.23 -5.71
N ASP A 1059 33.91 -0.07 -5.71
CA ASP A 1059 33.24 -1.05 -6.59
C ASP A 1059 31.90 -1.58 -6.03
N ASN A 1060 31.52 -1.18 -4.80
CA ASN A 1060 30.28 -1.63 -4.17
C ASN A 1060 29.12 -0.70 -4.53
N VAL A 1061 27.99 -1.29 -4.93
CA VAL A 1061 26.74 -0.56 -5.16
C VAL A 1061 25.79 -0.75 -3.97
N THR A 1062 25.28 0.36 -3.44
CA THR A 1062 24.25 0.37 -2.37
C THR A 1062 22.94 0.90 -2.92
N LEU A 1063 21.85 0.15 -2.75
CA LEU A 1063 20.49 0.58 -3.04
C LEU A 1063 19.89 1.30 -1.81
N LYS A 1064 19.37 2.51 -1.99
CA LYS A 1064 18.63 3.26 -0.97
C LYS A 1064 17.16 3.36 -1.36
N GLU A 1065 16.32 2.76 -0.52
CA GLU A 1065 14.87 2.90 -0.58
C GLU A 1065 14.43 4.14 0.22
N TYR A 1066 13.33 4.75 -0.19
CA TYR A 1066 12.72 5.90 0.47
C TYR A 1066 11.34 5.51 1.00
N GLU A 1067 10.91 6.16 2.08
CA GLU A 1067 9.57 5.94 2.61
C GLU A 1067 8.51 6.42 1.59
N PRO A 1068 7.36 5.74 1.47
CA PRO A 1068 6.30 6.10 0.53
C PRO A 1068 5.45 7.28 1.05
N THR A 1069 6.09 8.42 1.30
CA THR A 1069 5.46 9.68 1.71
C THR A 1069 5.81 10.80 0.72
N VAL A 1070 5.10 11.93 0.80
CA VAL A 1070 5.39 13.15 0.01
C VAL A 1070 6.86 13.55 0.17
N GLU A 1071 7.35 13.58 1.39
CA GLU A 1071 8.74 13.91 1.73
C GLU A 1071 9.71 12.85 1.22
N GLY A 1072 9.33 11.57 1.27
CA GLY A 1072 10.13 10.49 0.72
C GLY A 1072 10.29 10.58 -0.80
N VAL A 1073 9.25 10.97 -1.53
CA VAL A 1073 9.33 11.28 -2.97
C VAL A 1073 10.31 12.43 -3.19
N LEU A 1074 10.12 13.56 -2.49
CA LEU A 1074 10.97 14.74 -2.63
C LEU A 1074 12.44 14.44 -2.32
N MET A 1075 12.70 13.73 -1.22
CA MET A 1075 14.04 13.29 -0.83
C MET A 1075 14.65 12.35 -1.87
N SER A 1076 13.85 11.43 -2.44
CA SER A 1076 14.33 10.51 -3.47
C SER A 1076 14.85 11.24 -4.71
N TRP A 1077 14.16 12.31 -5.11
CA TRP A 1077 14.56 13.13 -6.25
C TRP A 1077 15.73 14.05 -5.91
N ALA A 1078 15.74 14.66 -4.73
CA ALA A 1078 16.83 15.53 -4.29
C ALA A 1078 18.17 14.79 -4.20
N GLU A 1079 18.16 13.53 -3.73
CA GLU A 1079 19.36 12.70 -3.63
C GLU A 1079 19.71 11.97 -4.95
N ARG A 1080 18.88 12.10 -6.00
CA ARG A 1080 19.12 11.44 -7.29
C ARG A 1080 20.20 12.12 -8.14
N ALA A 1081 20.60 13.34 -7.75
CA ALA A 1081 21.65 14.13 -8.41
C ALA A 1081 21.41 14.38 -9.92
N VAL A 1082 20.16 14.70 -10.30
CA VAL A 1082 19.70 14.97 -11.68
C VAL A 1082 20.22 16.30 -12.23
#